data_AF-A0AA48KSB1-F1
#
_entry.id   AF-A0AA48KSB1-F1
#
_cell.length_a   1.000
_cell.length_b   1.000
_cell.length_c   1.000
_cell.angle_alpha   90.00
_cell.angle_beta   90.00
_cell.angle_gamma   90.00
#
_symmetry.space_group_name_H-M   'P 1'
#
loop_
_entity.id
_entity.type
_entity.pdbx_description
1 polymer ?
#
loop_
_entity_poly.entity_id
_entity_poly.type
_entity_poly.pdbx_seq_one_letter_code
_entity_poly.pdbx_strand_id
1 'polypeptide(L)'
;MKVQYNVPALTPNEVATIEKINNDEQTYGGGKALKILQQTLQTAAEVELATIPIYLGAYYTINRTPGKDNPGLPHAFPKTDLSRYANEAGALIMSVAVEEMLHMSLACNVLFAVSNEPPLLYKNAPESYPAVLPGHRANQADNPKDNTRNQPIPLAGFSFDQLSHFLAIEYPESADAMPESDDWDTIGQIYSYVRCLIESNWISDDDFNKANNNDQQISSGDYSPNNIDTVYAKSSFNYQNPIPAEQPGSAAAVAGYGSDEDSHVGQTQLMQITNKKTAVQAITTICFQGEGFAQSKYDDASDEELSHYYKFLTLLSQLEGYTDVYKEMGKLGFNNVAPLPEAPDQPAEQFSAKDLAKFVYPTPVNPKVKQFGGEGRQDLVNIADALFQYMLVMTETIYKIPAQKQKIYFYRTMHQSMIWVMDKLFQAMREVSSEDGKYSLCPTFSNIDLGTRDEAYGNMCQMVINFQQVYWNASDTKASWMNSDIESYLNDILNLPDVSQYWRTTGCSEDPIYLTTPTDLQGLGSNTDTPTPATPMVYAGPFAGTPLWPQNPPSSAELPEGAVRHACMGLNSCKNQGRTLSNDCAGQGYCSTAQAYNPANPFEGNNYDHTCHVKNDCRNQGGCGLYGTEAELAEPGHNDCQSQGSCATPINAERFLTDGDNRGKSVWMQAREVFKDKVWPDLRAQNPDLPAEPPQVKGPYSNPNLFAQGPTIGWIEYDNDGAGMTACGASGMSGAGSCA
;
A
#
# COMPACT_ATOMS: atom_id res chain seq x y z
N MET A 1 -3.12 -10.14 27.21
CA MET A 1 -1.72 -9.86 26.83
C MET A 1 -1.23 -11.07 26.05
N LYS A 2 -1.31 -11.03 24.71
CA LYS A 2 -0.64 -12.02 23.86
C LYS A 2 0.87 -11.79 24.00
N VAL A 3 1.64 -12.88 24.06
CA VAL A 3 3.09 -12.87 24.27
C VAL A 3 3.73 -12.26 23.02
N GLN A 4 4.53 -11.20 23.16
CA GLN A 4 5.27 -10.61 22.05
C GLN A 4 6.30 -11.61 21.53
N TYR A 5 6.36 -11.74 20.21
CA TYR A 5 7.52 -12.30 19.54
C TYR A 5 8.74 -11.45 19.92
N ASN A 6 9.81 -12.08 20.41
CA ASN A 6 10.90 -11.41 21.12
C ASN A 6 12.20 -11.45 20.31
N VAL A 7 13.07 -10.49 20.59
CA VAL A 7 14.45 -10.49 20.10
C VAL A 7 15.16 -11.77 20.57
N PRO A 8 15.75 -12.58 19.67
CA PRO A 8 16.46 -13.80 20.05
C PRO A 8 17.74 -13.47 20.82
N ALA A 9 18.32 -14.44 21.55
CA ALA A 9 19.63 -14.25 22.16
C ALA A 9 20.72 -14.07 21.07
N LEU A 10 21.83 -13.41 21.43
CA LEU A 10 22.99 -13.31 20.54
C LEU A 10 23.60 -14.70 20.31
N THR A 11 23.94 -15.02 19.06
CA THR A 11 24.65 -16.24 18.68
C THR A 11 26.11 -16.20 19.12
N PRO A 12 26.80 -17.35 19.24
CA PRO A 12 28.23 -17.39 19.50
C PRO A 12 29.07 -16.52 18.54
N ASN A 13 28.77 -16.54 17.23
CA ASN A 13 29.49 -15.73 16.25
C ASN A 13 29.15 -14.24 16.35
N GLU A 14 27.91 -13.87 16.70
CA GLU A 14 27.56 -12.47 17.01
C GLU A 14 28.34 -11.98 18.25
N VAL A 15 28.39 -12.76 19.34
CA VAL A 15 29.15 -12.40 20.54
C VAL A 15 30.64 -12.21 20.23
N ALA A 16 31.25 -13.14 19.49
CA ALA A 16 32.65 -13.05 19.08
C ALA A 16 32.91 -11.82 18.18
N THR A 17 31.96 -11.49 17.30
CA THR A 17 32.04 -10.31 16.43
C THR A 17 31.96 -9.01 17.24
N ILE A 18 31.04 -8.94 18.21
CA ILE A 18 30.93 -7.80 19.14
C ILE A 18 32.23 -7.62 19.94
N GLU A 19 32.82 -8.71 20.46
CA GLU A 19 34.12 -8.65 21.14
C GLU A 19 35.24 -8.13 20.23
N LYS A 20 35.27 -8.58 18.96
CA LYS A 20 36.24 -8.09 17.97
C LYS A 20 36.05 -6.59 17.69
N ILE A 21 34.81 -6.13 17.50
CA ILE A 21 34.48 -4.71 17.29
C ILE A 21 34.92 -3.87 18.50
N ASN A 22 34.64 -4.34 19.70
CA ASN A 22 34.98 -3.64 20.94
C ASN A 22 36.50 -3.52 21.16
N ASN A 23 37.28 -4.51 20.72
CA ASN A 23 38.73 -4.55 20.90
C ASN A 23 39.52 -3.85 19.77
N ASP A 24 38.88 -3.48 18.66
CA ASP A 24 39.51 -2.79 17.53
C ASP A 24 39.18 -1.29 17.51
N GLU A 25 39.80 -0.55 18.43
CA GLU A 25 39.67 0.91 18.51
C GLU A 25 40.17 1.62 17.23
N GLN A 26 41.11 1.01 16.50
CA GLN A 26 41.64 1.60 15.27
C GLN A 26 40.56 1.70 14.19
N THR A 27 39.73 0.65 14.05
CA THR A 27 38.66 0.59 13.07
C THR A 27 37.38 1.24 13.56
N TYR A 28 36.98 0.99 14.82
CA TYR A 28 35.65 1.36 15.34
C TYR A 28 35.64 2.55 16.30
N GLY A 29 36.78 2.89 16.90
CA GLY A 29 36.89 3.97 17.88
C GLY A 29 36.70 5.38 17.31
N GLY A 30 36.45 6.35 18.19
CA GLY A 30 36.38 7.77 17.82
C GLY A 30 35.20 8.14 16.91
N GLY A 31 34.07 7.45 17.03
CA GLY A 31 32.86 7.68 16.23
C GLY A 31 32.87 6.99 14.85
N LYS A 32 33.87 6.15 14.56
CA LYS A 32 33.92 5.40 13.30
C LYS A 32 32.88 4.28 13.26
N ALA A 33 32.61 3.61 14.37
CA ALA A 33 31.54 2.59 14.46
C ALA A 33 30.18 3.14 14.01
N LEU A 34 29.83 4.36 14.44
CA LEU A 34 28.59 5.03 14.03
C LEU A 34 28.54 5.29 12.52
N LYS A 35 29.66 5.68 11.90
CA LYS A 35 29.75 5.86 10.45
C LYS A 35 29.64 4.55 9.69
N ILE A 36 30.27 3.49 10.20
CA ILE A 36 30.16 2.14 9.62
C ILE A 36 28.69 1.68 9.71
N LEU A 37 28.04 1.84 10.87
CA LEU A 37 26.62 1.54 11.06
C LEU A 37 25.74 2.28 10.05
N GLN A 38 25.96 3.60 9.87
CA GLN A 38 25.22 4.39 8.87
C GLN A 38 25.43 3.85 7.44
N GLN A 39 26.67 3.51 7.08
CA GLN A 39 26.98 2.97 5.75
C GLN A 39 26.35 1.59 5.54
N THR A 40 26.45 0.69 6.51
CA THR A 40 25.87 -0.65 6.43
C THR A 40 24.33 -0.58 6.37
N LEU A 41 23.69 0.32 7.13
CA LEU A 41 22.24 0.50 7.06
C LEU A 41 21.78 1.09 5.71
N GLN A 42 22.57 1.98 5.12
CA GLN A 42 22.32 2.48 3.76
C GLN A 42 22.43 1.34 2.74
N THR A 43 23.46 0.49 2.85
CA THR A 43 23.57 -0.73 2.03
C THR A 43 22.40 -1.68 2.26
N ALA A 44 21.96 -1.89 3.50
CA ALA A 44 20.81 -2.75 3.81
C ALA A 44 19.52 -2.22 3.15
N ALA A 45 19.26 -0.91 3.23
CA ALA A 45 18.13 -0.29 2.52
C ALA A 45 18.22 -0.47 0.99
N GLU A 46 19.42 -0.44 0.42
CA GLU A 46 19.65 -0.70 -1.01
C GLU A 46 19.47 -2.17 -1.40
N VAL A 47 19.72 -3.11 -0.48
CA VAL A 47 19.39 -4.54 -0.66
C VAL A 47 17.89 -4.71 -0.84
N GLU A 48 17.08 -4.20 0.09
CA GLU A 48 15.61 -4.31 -0.01
C GLU A 48 15.07 -3.53 -1.23
N LEU A 49 15.67 -2.39 -1.56
CA LEU A 49 15.31 -1.65 -2.77
C LEU A 49 15.61 -2.45 -4.05
N ALA A 50 16.62 -3.31 -4.04
CA ALA A 50 16.97 -4.13 -5.19
C ALA A 50 16.03 -5.34 -5.37
N THR A 51 15.44 -5.86 -4.29
CA THR A 51 14.49 -7.00 -4.33
C THR A 51 13.08 -6.57 -4.77
N ILE A 52 12.62 -5.39 -4.36
CA ILE A 52 11.27 -4.89 -4.68
C ILE A 52 10.94 -4.94 -6.20
N PRO A 53 11.77 -4.42 -7.12
CA PRO A 53 11.51 -4.51 -8.56
C PRO A 53 11.47 -5.94 -9.10
N ILE A 54 12.24 -6.86 -8.51
CA ILE A 54 12.29 -8.27 -8.91
C ILE A 54 10.93 -8.94 -8.64
N TYR A 55 10.34 -8.70 -7.47
CA TYR A 55 9.02 -9.22 -7.10
C TYR A 55 7.90 -8.54 -7.88
N LEU A 56 7.90 -7.21 -7.94
CA LEU A 56 6.91 -6.45 -8.70
C LEU A 56 6.95 -6.80 -10.19
N GLY A 57 8.14 -6.96 -10.78
CA GLY A 57 8.32 -7.36 -12.16
C GLY A 57 7.60 -8.66 -12.50
N ALA A 58 7.71 -9.68 -11.65
CA ALA A 58 6.97 -10.93 -11.83
C ALA A 58 5.46 -10.73 -11.58
N TYR A 59 5.08 -10.03 -10.51
CA TYR A 59 3.68 -9.74 -10.17
C TYR A 59 2.91 -9.12 -11.34
N TYR A 60 3.47 -8.09 -11.97
CA TYR A 60 2.79 -7.38 -13.05
C TYR A 60 2.61 -8.22 -14.31
N THR A 61 3.35 -9.33 -14.47
CA THR A 61 3.10 -10.29 -15.56
C THR A 61 1.94 -11.23 -15.29
N ILE A 62 1.42 -11.32 -14.06
CA ILE A 62 0.35 -12.25 -13.71
C ILE A 62 -1.02 -11.59 -13.93
N ASN A 63 -1.84 -12.17 -14.80
CA ASN A 63 -3.27 -11.97 -14.78
C ASN A 63 -3.85 -12.79 -13.61
N ARG A 64 -4.14 -12.13 -12.49
CA ARG A 64 -4.62 -12.78 -11.26
C ARG A 64 -6.04 -13.32 -11.36
N THR A 65 -6.85 -12.77 -12.26
CA THR A 65 -8.25 -13.20 -12.44
C THR A 65 -8.51 -13.52 -13.91
N PRO A 66 -7.81 -14.51 -14.48
CA PRO A 66 -7.87 -14.77 -15.91
C PRO A 66 -9.30 -15.14 -16.30
N GLY A 67 -9.82 -14.54 -17.37
CA GLY A 67 -11.19 -14.77 -17.85
C GLY A 67 -12.32 -14.34 -16.91
N LYS A 68 -12.08 -13.50 -15.90
CA LYS A 68 -13.14 -12.96 -15.01
C LYS A 68 -14.27 -12.30 -15.79
N ASP A 69 -13.94 -11.44 -16.75
CA ASP A 69 -14.93 -10.71 -17.56
C ASP A 69 -15.52 -11.56 -18.69
N ASN A 70 -14.98 -12.75 -18.91
CA ASN A 70 -15.52 -13.73 -19.85
C ASN A 70 -15.56 -15.13 -19.19
N PRO A 71 -16.52 -15.37 -18.27
CA PRO A 71 -16.55 -16.55 -17.42
C PRO A 71 -16.82 -17.87 -18.17
N GLY A 72 -17.02 -17.81 -19.49
CA GLY A 72 -17.12 -18.95 -20.40
C GLY A 72 -15.77 -19.50 -20.86
N LEU A 73 -14.65 -18.84 -20.55
CA LEU A 73 -13.30 -19.35 -20.83
C LEU A 73 -12.96 -20.55 -19.92
N PRO A 74 -12.22 -21.55 -20.42
CA PRO A 74 -11.89 -22.77 -19.68
C PRO A 74 -10.97 -22.55 -18.48
N HIS A 75 -10.37 -21.36 -18.34
CA HIS A 75 -9.47 -20.97 -17.26
C HIS A 75 -10.01 -19.76 -16.49
N ALA A 76 -11.33 -19.53 -16.49
CA ALA A 76 -11.94 -18.41 -15.81
C ALA A 76 -11.77 -18.49 -14.27
N PHE A 77 -11.38 -17.39 -13.63
CA PHE A 77 -11.38 -17.25 -12.18
C PHE A 77 -12.81 -17.26 -11.61
N PRO A 78 -13.09 -17.89 -10.44
CA PRO A 78 -12.22 -18.71 -9.58
C PRO A 78 -12.42 -20.22 -9.80
N LYS A 79 -12.83 -20.64 -11.00
CA LYS A 79 -13.44 -21.97 -11.22
C LYS A 79 -12.44 -23.11 -11.27
N THR A 80 -11.23 -22.87 -11.75
CA THR A 80 -10.23 -23.91 -11.98
C THR A 80 -9.07 -23.77 -11.01
N ASP A 81 -8.37 -24.88 -10.77
CA ASP A 81 -7.18 -24.89 -9.90
C ASP A 81 -6.11 -23.96 -10.48
N LEU A 82 -5.93 -23.97 -11.81
CA LEU A 82 -5.06 -23.04 -12.53
C LEU A 82 -5.40 -21.56 -12.30
N SER A 83 -6.69 -21.16 -12.35
CA SER A 83 -7.05 -19.75 -12.18
C SER A 83 -6.94 -19.29 -10.72
N ARG A 84 -7.12 -20.21 -9.77
CA ARG A 84 -6.84 -19.94 -8.35
C ARG A 84 -5.35 -19.89 -8.06
N TYR A 85 -4.54 -20.74 -8.71
CA TYR A 85 -3.08 -20.65 -8.63
C TYR A 85 -2.54 -19.32 -9.18
N ALA A 86 -3.09 -18.81 -10.28
CA ALA A 86 -2.74 -17.47 -10.78
C ALA A 86 -3.03 -16.37 -9.74
N ASN A 87 -4.18 -16.46 -9.06
CA ASN A 87 -4.58 -15.51 -8.02
C ASN A 87 -3.71 -15.62 -6.76
N GLU A 88 -3.42 -16.84 -6.30
CA GLU A 88 -2.53 -17.17 -5.18
C GLU A 88 -1.10 -16.71 -5.45
N ALA A 89 -0.54 -17.03 -6.61
CA ALA A 89 0.81 -16.61 -7.01
C ALA A 89 0.97 -15.09 -6.98
N GLY A 90 0.01 -14.36 -7.56
CA GLY A 90 0.02 -12.89 -7.50
C GLY A 90 -0.14 -12.37 -6.07
N ALA A 91 -0.97 -13.01 -5.24
CA ALA A 91 -1.20 -12.59 -3.87
C ALA A 91 0.02 -12.75 -2.96
N LEU A 92 0.68 -13.93 -3.02
CA LEU A 92 1.86 -14.21 -2.22
C LEU A 92 3.08 -13.41 -2.67
N ILE A 93 3.26 -13.17 -3.98
CA ILE A 93 4.33 -12.30 -4.46
C ILE A 93 4.11 -10.85 -4.00
N MET A 94 2.85 -10.36 -4.03
CA MET A 94 2.55 -9.02 -3.55
C MET A 94 2.70 -8.90 -2.03
N SER A 95 2.34 -9.92 -1.25
CA SER A 95 2.53 -9.87 0.21
C SER A 95 4.02 -9.75 0.56
N VAL A 96 4.88 -10.55 -0.10
CA VAL A 96 6.33 -10.41 0.03
C VAL A 96 6.79 -9.01 -0.40
N ALA A 97 6.39 -8.52 -1.57
CA ALA A 97 6.80 -7.19 -2.02
C ALA A 97 6.41 -6.04 -1.06
N VAL A 98 5.26 -6.16 -0.38
CA VAL A 98 4.82 -5.20 0.66
C VAL A 98 5.66 -5.34 1.94
N GLU A 99 6.06 -6.55 2.31
CA GLU A 99 6.99 -6.80 3.43
C GLU A 99 8.40 -6.28 3.12
N GLU A 100 8.92 -6.44 1.90
CA GLU A 100 10.20 -5.84 1.49
C GLU A 100 10.18 -4.29 1.60
N MET A 101 9.03 -3.67 1.30
CA MET A 101 8.86 -2.22 1.51
C MET A 101 8.83 -1.84 2.99
N LEU A 102 8.28 -2.71 3.86
CA LEU A 102 8.39 -2.57 5.30
C LEU A 102 9.84 -2.70 5.76
N HIS A 103 10.60 -3.66 5.23
CA HIS A 103 12.00 -3.89 5.60
C HIS A 103 12.87 -2.70 5.22
N MET A 104 12.71 -2.21 3.99
CA MET A 104 13.37 -0.97 3.55
C MET A 104 13.03 0.19 4.48
N SER A 105 11.76 0.32 4.88
CA SER A 105 11.28 1.40 5.78
C SER A 105 11.87 1.28 7.19
N LEU A 106 11.99 0.06 7.73
CA LEU A 106 12.62 -0.22 9.02
C LEU A 106 14.12 0.08 8.99
N ALA A 107 14.84 -0.40 7.97
CA ALA A 107 16.25 -0.08 7.77
C ALA A 107 16.49 1.44 7.64
N CYS A 108 15.63 2.13 6.87
CA CYS A 108 15.66 3.58 6.72
C CYS A 108 15.34 4.33 8.02
N ASN A 109 14.38 3.86 8.84
CA ASN A 109 14.09 4.46 10.14
C ASN A 109 15.28 4.32 11.10
N VAL A 110 15.94 3.16 11.13
CA VAL A 110 17.16 2.97 11.94
C VAL A 110 18.27 3.90 11.42
N LEU A 111 18.48 3.98 10.11
CA LEU A 111 19.46 4.88 9.48
C LEU A 111 19.19 6.34 9.85
N PHE A 112 17.95 6.79 9.68
CA PHE A 112 17.52 8.14 10.00
C PHE A 112 17.74 8.45 11.48
N ALA A 113 17.44 7.51 12.39
CA ALA A 113 17.66 7.71 13.81
C ALA A 113 19.14 7.96 14.18
N VAL A 114 20.06 7.25 13.51
CA VAL A 114 21.49 7.39 13.76
C VAL A 114 22.17 8.45 12.90
N SER A 115 21.56 8.95 11.83
CA SER A 115 22.11 9.96 10.92
C SER A 115 21.51 11.35 11.12
N ASN A 116 20.20 11.41 11.40
CA ASN A 116 19.32 12.57 11.29
C ASN A 116 19.24 13.18 9.89
N GLU A 117 19.49 12.36 8.87
CA GLU A 117 19.43 12.72 7.45
C GLU A 117 18.55 11.70 6.72
N PRO A 118 17.69 12.14 5.78
CA PRO A 118 16.89 11.23 4.96
C PRO A 118 17.77 10.17 4.28
N PRO A 119 17.29 8.91 4.15
CA PRO A 119 17.98 7.87 3.42
C PRO A 119 18.18 8.28 1.95
N LEU A 120 19.16 7.69 1.27
CA LEU A 120 19.41 7.90 -0.15
C LEU A 120 18.88 6.70 -0.95
N LEU A 121 17.71 6.83 -1.56
CA LEU A 121 17.04 5.80 -2.35
C LEU A 121 17.04 6.15 -3.84
N TYR A 122 16.67 7.38 -4.19
CA TYR A 122 16.69 7.85 -5.56
C TYR A 122 18.13 7.86 -6.08
N LYS A 123 18.34 7.24 -7.25
CA LYS A 123 19.63 6.91 -7.86
C LYS A 123 20.42 5.76 -7.25
N ASN A 124 19.90 5.08 -6.22
CA ASN A 124 20.57 3.94 -5.57
C ASN A 124 19.86 2.60 -5.82
N ALA A 125 18.79 2.57 -6.61
CA ALA A 125 18.29 1.32 -7.18
C ALA A 125 19.30 0.76 -8.20
N PRO A 126 19.31 -0.56 -8.47
CA PRO A 126 20.21 -1.15 -9.47
C PRO A 126 20.15 -0.44 -10.83
N GLU A 127 21.32 -0.14 -11.42
CA GLU A 127 21.39 0.56 -12.72
C GLU A 127 20.67 -0.20 -13.84
N SER A 128 20.78 -1.53 -13.82
CA SER A 128 20.01 -2.44 -14.68
C SER A 128 20.03 -3.86 -14.14
N TYR A 129 19.06 -4.67 -14.57
CA TYR A 129 19.03 -6.09 -14.32
C TYR A 129 19.70 -6.89 -15.46
N PRO A 130 20.34 -8.04 -15.17
CA PRO A 130 20.38 -8.70 -13.87
C PRO A 130 21.34 -7.98 -12.90
N ALA A 131 20.99 -7.96 -11.61
CA ALA A 131 21.70 -7.17 -10.60
C ALA A 131 22.31 -8.07 -9.52
N VAL A 132 23.47 -7.68 -8.98
CA VAL A 132 24.03 -8.29 -7.76
C VAL A 132 23.60 -7.43 -6.59
N LEU A 133 23.11 -8.05 -5.52
CA LEU A 133 22.68 -7.31 -4.33
C LEU A 133 23.88 -6.58 -3.70
N PRO A 134 23.71 -5.33 -3.22
CA PRO A 134 24.79 -4.56 -2.62
C PRO A 134 25.52 -5.30 -1.49
N GLY A 135 26.82 -5.51 -1.66
CA GLY A 135 27.66 -6.20 -0.66
C GLY A 135 27.58 -7.73 -0.69
N HIS A 136 26.73 -8.34 -1.51
CA HIS A 136 26.67 -9.80 -1.67
C HIS A 136 27.96 -10.35 -2.29
N ARG A 137 28.37 -11.55 -1.89
CA ARG A 137 29.54 -12.24 -2.46
C ARG A 137 29.39 -12.35 -3.98
N ALA A 138 30.30 -11.74 -4.73
CA ALA A 138 30.36 -11.92 -6.18
C ALA A 138 30.83 -13.34 -6.54
N ASN A 139 30.19 -13.98 -7.53
CA ASN A 139 30.69 -15.25 -8.11
C ASN A 139 32.19 -15.13 -8.47
N GLN A 140 33.01 -16.02 -7.93
CA GLN A 140 34.41 -16.20 -8.31
C GLN A 140 34.49 -17.39 -9.27
N ALA A 141 34.59 -17.10 -10.56
CA ALA A 141 34.59 -18.08 -11.66
C ALA A 141 35.61 -19.25 -11.52
N ASP A 142 36.59 -19.15 -10.61
CA ASP A 142 37.66 -20.12 -10.41
C ASP A 142 37.58 -20.90 -9.08
N ASN A 143 36.52 -20.73 -8.28
CA ASN A 143 36.36 -21.44 -7.02
C ASN A 143 35.46 -22.69 -7.18
N PRO A 144 35.96 -23.92 -7.02
CA PRO A 144 35.16 -25.15 -7.14
C PRO A 144 34.14 -25.35 -5.99
N LYS A 145 34.05 -24.41 -5.04
CA LYS A 145 32.97 -24.31 -4.04
C LYS A 145 31.91 -23.25 -4.38
N ASP A 146 32.09 -22.48 -5.45
CA ASP A 146 31.15 -21.45 -5.87
C ASP A 146 30.02 -22.09 -6.67
N ASN A 147 28.80 -22.04 -6.15
CA ASN A 147 27.70 -22.90 -6.55
C ASN A 147 26.43 -22.10 -6.89
N THR A 148 26.41 -21.44 -8.05
CA THR A 148 25.18 -21.05 -8.78
C THR A 148 24.19 -20.08 -8.11
N ARG A 149 24.30 -19.75 -6.81
CA ARG A 149 23.38 -18.84 -6.11
C ARG A 149 23.83 -17.37 -6.10
N ASN A 150 25.12 -17.11 -6.25
CA ASN A 150 25.67 -15.74 -6.29
C ASN A 150 25.68 -15.16 -7.71
N GLN A 151 24.74 -15.62 -8.55
CA GLN A 151 24.50 -15.13 -9.89
C GLN A 151 23.78 -13.78 -9.81
N PRO A 152 24.08 -12.82 -10.71
CA PRO A 152 23.25 -11.64 -10.88
C PRO A 152 21.78 -12.06 -11.03
N ILE A 153 20.91 -11.50 -10.20
CA ILE A 153 19.50 -11.85 -10.14
C ILE A 153 18.77 -11.19 -11.32
N PRO A 154 18.09 -11.98 -12.16
CA PRO A 154 17.38 -11.43 -13.30
C PRO A 154 16.05 -10.78 -12.91
N LEU A 155 15.67 -9.77 -13.68
CA LEU A 155 14.30 -9.25 -13.73
C LEU A 155 13.55 -10.00 -14.83
N ALA A 156 12.58 -10.85 -14.48
CA ALA A 156 11.79 -11.60 -15.45
C ALA A 156 10.33 -11.77 -15.00
N GLY A 157 9.48 -12.19 -15.94
CA GLY A 157 8.10 -12.55 -15.64
C GLY A 157 7.96 -13.81 -14.80
N PHE A 158 6.77 -14.00 -14.23
CA PHE A 158 6.45 -15.15 -13.40
C PHE A 158 6.68 -16.47 -14.14
N SER A 159 7.60 -17.26 -13.62
CA SER A 159 8.03 -18.52 -14.23
C SER A 159 8.68 -19.42 -13.17
N PHE A 160 8.88 -20.69 -13.54
CA PHE A 160 9.63 -21.63 -12.73
C PHE A 160 11.03 -21.09 -12.37
N ASP A 161 11.74 -20.57 -13.38
CA ASP A 161 13.10 -20.05 -13.22
C ASP A 161 13.11 -18.82 -12.30
N GLN A 162 12.16 -17.90 -12.47
CA GLN A 162 12.08 -16.70 -11.64
C GLN A 162 11.76 -17.03 -10.17
N LEU A 163 10.84 -17.96 -9.90
CA LEU A 163 10.59 -18.45 -8.54
C LEU A 163 11.84 -19.13 -7.93
N SER A 164 12.64 -19.81 -8.74
CA SER A 164 13.91 -20.40 -8.28
C SER A 164 14.92 -19.32 -7.87
N HIS A 165 14.90 -18.16 -8.55
CA HIS A 165 15.68 -17.00 -8.12
C HIS A 165 15.14 -16.37 -6.84
N PHE A 166 13.83 -16.30 -6.64
CA PHE A 166 13.25 -15.82 -5.38
C PHE A 166 13.69 -16.69 -4.20
N LEU A 167 13.69 -18.01 -4.36
CA LEU A 167 14.23 -18.93 -3.36
C LEU A 167 15.73 -18.77 -3.09
N ALA A 168 16.49 -18.22 -4.04
CA ALA A 168 17.91 -17.94 -3.84
C ALA A 168 18.13 -16.65 -3.04
N ILE A 169 17.26 -15.65 -3.22
CA ILE A 169 17.25 -14.40 -2.44
C ILE A 169 16.87 -14.71 -0.99
N GLU A 170 15.74 -15.39 -0.79
CA GLU A 170 15.15 -15.62 0.54
C GLU A 170 15.70 -16.85 1.25
N TYR A 171 16.82 -17.40 0.79
CA TYR A 171 17.29 -18.65 1.37
C TYR A 171 17.77 -18.44 2.81
N PRO A 172 17.30 -19.25 3.79
CA PRO A 172 17.62 -19.02 5.19
C PRO A 172 19.11 -19.16 5.55
N GLU A 173 19.58 -18.20 6.34
CA GLU A 173 20.81 -18.22 7.11
C GLU A 173 20.89 -19.44 8.07
N SER A 174 22.09 -19.98 8.26
CA SER A 174 22.35 -20.96 9.33
C SER A 174 22.30 -20.29 10.71
N ALA A 175 21.74 -20.94 11.73
CA ALA A 175 21.47 -20.34 13.05
C ALA A 175 22.65 -19.70 13.81
N ASP A 176 23.89 -19.91 13.38
CA ASP A 176 25.11 -19.27 13.92
C ASP A 176 26.03 -18.86 12.75
N ALA A 177 25.48 -18.32 11.66
CA ALA A 177 26.31 -17.84 10.56
C ALA A 177 27.19 -16.67 11.02
N MET A 178 28.29 -16.46 10.30
CA MET A 178 29.18 -15.35 10.60
C MET A 178 28.51 -14.02 10.20
N PRO A 179 28.43 -13.01 11.09
CA PRO A 179 28.01 -11.67 10.70
C PRO A 179 29.02 -11.03 9.74
N GLU A 180 28.56 -10.52 8.61
CA GLU A 180 29.41 -9.98 7.55
C GLU A 180 28.83 -8.66 7.00
N SER A 181 29.66 -7.61 6.89
CA SER A 181 29.28 -6.32 6.30
C SER A 181 29.19 -6.34 4.78
N ASP A 182 29.95 -7.24 4.18
CA ASP A 182 30.23 -7.40 2.76
C ASP A 182 30.70 -8.85 2.53
N ASP A 183 30.64 -9.32 1.28
CA ASP A 183 30.95 -10.70 0.92
C ASP A 183 30.03 -11.74 1.62
N TRP A 184 28.82 -11.31 2.02
CA TRP A 184 27.81 -12.15 2.65
C TRP A 184 27.17 -13.12 1.64
N ASP A 185 26.68 -14.25 2.14
CA ASP A 185 26.00 -15.31 1.37
C ASP A 185 24.46 -15.23 1.47
N THR A 186 23.95 -14.73 2.60
CA THR A 186 22.52 -14.54 2.93
C THR A 186 22.26 -13.14 3.49
N ILE A 187 21.07 -12.58 3.27
CA ILE A 187 20.67 -11.24 3.72
C ILE A 187 20.71 -11.16 5.26
N GLY A 188 20.44 -12.26 5.96
CA GLY A 188 20.55 -12.37 7.41
C GLY A 188 21.93 -11.92 7.95
N GLN A 189 23.02 -12.18 7.23
CA GLN A 189 24.38 -11.88 7.73
C GLN A 189 24.69 -10.38 7.81
N ILE A 190 24.21 -9.57 6.85
CA ILE A 190 24.40 -8.11 6.90
C ILE A 190 23.60 -7.52 8.07
N TYR A 191 22.39 -8.03 8.32
CA TYR A 191 21.58 -7.60 9.47
C TYR A 191 22.14 -8.07 10.81
N SER A 192 22.69 -9.28 10.88
CA SER A 192 23.47 -9.77 12.04
C SER A 192 24.67 -8.87 12.31
N TYR A 193 25.35 -8.36 11.27
CA TYR A 193 26.46 -7.42 11.44
C TYR A 193 25.99 -6.04 11.93
N VAL A 194 24.89 -5.51 11.39
CA VAL A 194 24.23 -4.30 11.91
C VAL A 194 23.87 -4.45 13.39
N ARG A 195 23.29 -5.58 13.78
CA ARG A 195 22.97 -5.90 15.17
C ARG A 195 24.22 -5.92 16.05
N CYS A 196 25.32 -6.52 15.59
CA CYS A 196 26.59 -6.51 16.31
C CYS A 196 27.15 -5.10 16.51
N LEU A 197 27.05 -4.21 15.50
CA LEU A 197 27.45 -2.81 15.62
C LEU A 197 26.61 -2.08 16.67
N ILE A 198 25.28 -2.24 16.62
CA ILE A 198 24.34 -1.63 17.57
C ILE A 198 24.66 -2.11 18.99
N GLU A 199 24.92 -3.40 19.19
CA GLU A 199 25.20 -3.99 20.50
C GLU A 199 26.61 -3.71 21.04
N SER A 200 27.52 -3.20 20.21
CA SER A 200 28.88 -2.83 20.63
C SER A 200 28.91 -1.71 21.69
N ASN A 201 30.04 -1.58 22.37
CA ASN A 201 30.29 -0.51 23.34
C ASN A 201 30.54 0.86 22.69
N TRP A 202 30.62 0.92 21.35
CA TRP A 202 30.83 2.16 20.60
C TRP A 202 29.52 2.86 20.22
N ILE A 203 28.38 2.19 20.38
CA ILE A 203 27.04 2.71 20.10
C ILE A 203 26.22 2.76 21.39
N SER A 204 25.55 3.88 21.61
CA SER A 204 24.76 4.18 22.80
C SER A 204 23.33 4.57 22.43
N ASP A 205 22.44 4.63 23.42
CA ASP A 205 21.07 5.13 23.18
C ASP A 205 21.04 6.60 22.76
N ASP A 206 22.07 7.39 23.12
CA ASP A 206 22.17 8.80 22.71
C ASP A 206 22.36 8.95 21.19
N ASP A 207 22.96 7.95 20.53
CA ASP A 207 23.15 7.95 19.08
C ASP A 207 21.81 7.88 18.32
N PHE A 208 20.75 7.37 18.97
CA PHE A 208 19.38 7.29 18.45
C PHE A 208 18.47 8.42 18.95
N ASN A 209 18.95 9.34 19.78
CA ASN A 209 18.13 10.43 20.34
C ASN A 209 18.52 11.79 19.75
N LYS A 210 18.66 11.85 18.43
CA LYS A 210 18.97 13.08 17.70
C LYS A 210 17.75 14.01 17.58
N ALA A 211 18.00 15.30 17.41
CA ALA A 211 16.95 16.32 17.29
C ALA A 211 16.06 16.03 16.06
N ASN A 212 14.73 16.02 16.25
CA ASN A 212 13.69 15.66 15.27
C ASN A 212 13.49 14.16 15.01
N ASN A 213 14.27 13.26 15.64
CA ASN A 213 14.19 11.84 15.32
C ASN A 213 12.77 11.25 15.55
N ASN A 214 12.07 11.64 16.62
CA ASN A 214 10.73 11.09 16.90
C ASN A 214 9.61 11.73 16.06
N ASP A 215 9.87 12.90 15.47
CA ASP A 215 8.85 13.71 14.80
C ASP A 215 8.90 13.59 13.27
N GLN A 216 9.84 12.83 12.70
CA GLN A 216 10.00 12.70 11.24
C GLN A 216 10.29 11.26 10.78
N GLN A 217 10.30 10.29 11.68
CA GLN A 217 10.33 8.87 11.30
C GLN A 217 8.97 8.37 10.85
N ILE A 218 8.96 7.46 9.87
CA ILE A 218 7.74 6.80 9.40
C ILE A 218 7.10 6.02 10.55
N SER A 219 5.79 6.12 10.69
CA SER A 219 5.05 5.61 11.84
C SER A 219 4.24 4.35 11.50
N SER A 220 3.71 3.67 12.52
CA SER A 220 2.90 2.46 12.33
C SER A 220 1.62 2.68 11.52
N GLY A 221 1.14 3.93 11.40
CA GLY A 221 -0.04 4.28 10.62
C GLY A 221 0.19 4.29 9.10
N ASP A 222 1.45 4.20 8.67
CA ASP A 222 1.87 4.29 7.26
C ASP A 222 2.12 2.90 6.63
N TYR A 223 1.68 1.83 7.29
CA TYR A 223 1.83 0.45 6.83
C TYR A 223 0.54 -0.37 6.99
N SER A 224 0.31 -1.31 6.07
CA SER A 224 -0.79 -2.27 6.14
C SER A 224 -0.31 -3.60 5.55
N PRO A 225 -0.28 -4.70 6.33
CA PRO A 225 0.26 -5.98 5.86
C PRO A 225 -0.58 -6.59 4.73
N ASN A 226 -1.91 -6.41 4.81
CA ASN A 226 -2.82 -6.94 3.79
C ASN A 226 -3.55 -5.84 3.02
N ASN A 227 -3.80 -6.12 1.74
CA ASN A 227 -4.66 -5.34 0.85
C ASN A 227 -5.37 -6.27 -0.16
N ILE A 228 -6.18 -5.74 -1.07
CA ILE A 228 -6.92 -6.57 -2.05
C ILE A 228 -5.99 -7.38 -2.97
N ASP A 229 -4.76 -6.91 -3.14
CA ASP A 229 -3.73 -7.53 -3.94
C ASP A 229 -2.96 -8.63 -3.23
N THR A 230 -3.05 -8.74 -1.90
CA THR A 230 -2.45 -9.82 -1.09
C THR A 230 -3.44 -10.93 -0.70
N VAL A 231 -4.72 -10.81 -1.10
CA VAL A 231 -5.76 -11.81 -0.82
C VAL A 231 -5.95 -12.74 -2.01
N TYR A 232 -6.14 -14.03 -1.74
CA TYR A 232 -6.44 -15.04 -2.77
C TYR A 232 -7.58 -15.99 -2.38
N ALA A 233 -8.11 -16.73 -3.35
CA ALA A 233 -9.17 -17.71 -3.13
C ALA A 233 -8.60 -19.14 -2.99
N LYS A 234 -8.69 -19.71 -1.78
CA LYS A 234 -8.29 -21.09 -1.45
C LYS A 234 -9.15 -22.15 -2.15
N SER A 235 -10.40 -21.82 -2.50
CA SER A 235 -11.29 -22.70 -3.27
C SER A 235 -12.26 -21.88 -4.14
N SER A 236 -13.04 -22.56 -4.98
CA SER A 236 -14.00 -21.87 -5.84
C SER A 236 -15.13 -21.23 -5.04
N PHE A 237 -15.62 -20.08 -5.49
CA PHE A 237 -16.75 -19.37 -4.89
C PHE A 237 -17.72 -18.85 -5.96
N ASN A 238 -18.93 -18.52 -5.52
CA ASN A 238 -19.98 -18.00 -6.38
C ASN A 238 -19.98 -16.46 -6.36
N TYR A 239 -19.78 -15.82 -7.51
CA TYR A 239 -19.87 -14.36 -7.66
C TYR A 239 -21.24 -13.79 -7.29
N GLN A 240 -22.30 -14.58 -7.42
CA GLN A 240 -23.66 -14.16 -7.11
C GLN A 240 -24.03 -14.34 -5.63
N ASN A 241 -23.17 -14.92 -4.80
CA ASN A 241 -23.42 -14.99 -3.35
C ASN A 241 -23.17 -13.60 -2.75
N PRO A 242 -24.21 -12.90 -2.28
CA PRO A 242 -24.03 -11.55 -1.78
C PRO A 242 -23.65 -11.57 -0.28
N ILE A 243 -23.18 -10.42 0.23
CA ILE A 243 -23.11 -10.00 1.64
C ILE A 243 -21.99 -10.64 2.55
N PRO A 244 -21.65 -10.07 3.74
CA PRO A 244 -20.31 -9.67 4.18
C PRO A 244 -19.75 -10.51 5.33
N ALA A 245 -20.43 -11.60 5.62
CA ALA A 245 -20.05 -12.55 6.63
C ALA A 245 -19.65 -13.82 5.91
N GLU A 246 -18.72 -14.53 6.51
CA GLU A 246 -18.31 -15.84 6.04
C GLU A 246 -19.55 -16.73 5.88
N GLN A 247 -19.80 -17.21 4.67
CA GLN A 247 -20.89 -18.13 4.35
C GLN A 247 -20.36 -19.18 3.39
N PRO A 248 -20.75 -20.46 3.52
CA PRO A 248 -20.28 -21.50 2.63
C PRO A 248 -20.40 -21.11 1.14
N GLY A 249 -19.26 -21.11 0.43
CA GLY A 249 -19.18 -20.79 -0.99
C GLY A 249 -19.12 -19.29 -1.34
N SER A 250 -18.97 -18.38 -0.38
CA SER A 250 -18.67 -16.97 -0.63
C SER A 250 -17.15 -16.72 -0.78
N ALA A 251 -16.77 -15.60 -1.41
CA ALA A 251 -15.36 -15.22 -1.54
C ALA A 251 -14.67 -15.04 -0.17
N ALA A 252 -15.39 -14.49 0.82
CA ALA A 252 -14.89 -14.33 2.18
C ALA A 252 -14.61 -15.67 2.87
N ALA A 253 -15.45 -16.69 2.66
CA ALA A 253 -15.28 -18.02 3.25
C ALA A 253 -14.12 -18.83 2.68
N VAL A 254 -13.57 -18.38 1.57
CA VAL A 254 -12.46 -19.06 0.90
C VAL A 254 -11.24 -18.16 0.81
N ALA A 255 -11.26 -16.99 1.47
CA ALA A 255 -10.15 -16.05 1.43
C ALA A 255 -8.92 -16.62 2.14
N GLY A 256 -7.79 -16.53 1.46
CA GLY A 256 -6.46 -16.68 2.02
C GLY A 256 -5.79 -15.32 2.10
N TYR A 257 -5.06 -15.12 3.20
CA TYR A 257 -4.23 -13.95 3.44
C TYR A 257 -2.78 -14.40 3.39
N GLY A 258 -1.93 -13.60 2.74
CA GLY A 258 -0.50 -13.88 2.64
C GLY A 258 0.29 -13.48 3.89
N SER A 259 -0.26 -12.55 4.69
CA SER A 259 0.41 -12.01 5.88
C SER A 259 -0.52 -12.02 7.09
N ASP A 260 0.04 -12.16 8.28
CA ASP A 260 -0.63 -12.00 9.57
C ASP A 260 -0.23 -10.68 10.25
N GLU A 261 -1.05 -10.21 11.19
CA GLU A 261 -0.77 -9.01 11.96
C GLU A 261 0.29 -9.23 13.05
N ASP A 262 0.57 -10.47 13.47
CA ASP A 262 1.54 -10.76 14.55
C ASP A 262 2.93 -11.24 14.10
N SER A 263 3.19 -11.21 12.79
CA SER A 263 4.51 -11.42 12.18
C SER A 263 5.45 -10.22 12.40
N HIS A 264 5.69 -9.82 13.65
CA HIS A 264 6.69 -8.78 13.97
C HIS A 264 7.18 -8.84 15.42
N VAL A 265 8.38 -8.28 15.63
CA VAL A 265 8.92 -8.09 16.98
C VAL A 265 8.49 -6.73 17.50
N GLY A 266 7.93 -6.68 18.72
CA GLY A 266 7.52 -5.43 19.34
C GLY A 266 6.01 -5.17 19.24
N GLN A 267 5.60 -3.90 19.34
CA GLN A 267 4.17 -3.54 19.45
C GLN A 267 3.50 -3.33 18.09
N THR A 268 4.27 -2.96 17.07
CA THR A 268 3.80 -2.68 15.71
C THR A 268 4.83 -3.18 14.70
N GLN A 269 4.38 -3.50 13.48
CA GLN A 269 5.24 -3.97 12.39
C GLN A 269 6.23 -2.87 11.95
N LEU A 270 5.71 -1.69 11.61
CA LEU A 270 6.50 -0.48 11.38
C LEU A 270 6.61 0.31 12.69
N MET A 271 7.83 0.66 13.09
CA MET A 271 8.08 1.33 14.37
C MET A 271 9.09 2.48 14.24
N GLN A 272 8.94 3.45 15.14
CA GLN A 272 9.92 4.51 15.34
C GLN A 272 11.06 4.01 16.22
N ILE A 273 12.28 4.43 15.90
CA ILE A 273 13.53 4.03 16.52
C ILE A 273 13.99 5.14 17.45
N THR A 274 14.05 4.83 18.74
CA THR A 274 14.34 5.81 19.82
C THR A 274 15.52 5.40 20.70
N ASN A 275 15.99 4.16 20.57
CA ASN A 275 17.07 3.58 21.35
C ASN A 275 17.55 2.27 20.70
N LYS A 276 18.63 1.69 21.25
CA LYS A 276 19.18 0.40 20.82
C LYS A 276 18.15 -0.72 20.80
N LYS A 277 17.27 -0.78 21.81
CA LYS A 277 16.23 -1.83 21.90
C LYS A 277 15.29 -1.77 20.70
N THR A 278 14.71 -0.61 20.39
CA THR A 278 13.82 -0.47 19.22
C THR A 278 14.55 -0.71 17.90
N ALA A 279 15.84 -0.33 17.81
CA ALA A 279 16.65 -0.61 16.62
C ALA A 279 16.83 -2.12 16.42
N VAL A 280 17.19 -2.87 17.46
CA VAL A 280 17.33 -4.33 17.38
C VAL A 280 15.99 -5.01 17.11
N GLN A 281 14.87 -4.50 17.63
CA GLN A 281 13.54 -5.02 17.30
C GLN A 281 13.20 -4.86 15.82
N ALA A 282 13.53 -3.71 15.22
CA ALA A 282 13.36 -3.47 13.79
C ALA A 282 14.21 -4.44 12.95
N ILE A 283 15.51 -4.56 13.25
CA ILE A 283 16.41 -5.48 12.54
C ILE A 283 15.95 -6.93 12.67
N THR A 284 15.49 -7.33 13.86
CA THR A 284 14.98 -8.71 14.07
C THR A 284 13.71 -8.97 13.26
N THR A 285 12.80 -7.98 13.16
CA THR A 285 11.57 -8.11 12.36
C THR A 285 11.90 -8.37 10.89
N ILE A 286 12.87 -7.64 10.33
CA ILE A 286 13.33 -7.84 8.95
C ILE A 286 13.81 -9.28 8.74
N CYS A 287 14.72 -9.76 9.59
CA CYS A 287 15.26 -11.12 9.48
C CYS A 287 14.19 -12.21 9.62
N PHE A 288 13.18 -11.97 10.48
CA PHE A 288 12.14 -12.95 10.76
C PHE A 288 11.19 -13.11 9.58
N GLN A 289 10.71 -12.01 9.00
CA GLN A 289 9.77 -12.03 7.88
C GLN A 289 10.41 -12.56 6.58
N GLY A 290 11.63 -12.10 6.24
CA GLY A 290 12.32 -12.51 5.01
C GLY A 290 12.69 -13.99 5.01
N GLU A 291 13.88 -14.28 5.51
CA GLU A 291 14.47 -15.63 5.50
C GLU A 291 13.83 -16.61 6.50
N GLY A 292 13.17 -16.11 7.55
CA GLY A 292 12.75 -16.89 8.69
C GLY A 292 13.87 -17.11 9.71
N PHE A 293 13.54 -17.21 11.00
CA PHE A 293 14.54 -17.46 12.04
C PHE A 293 14.81 -18.96 12.23
N ALA A 294 16.08 -19.33 12.26
CA ALA A 294 16.55 -20.66 12.67
C ALA A 294 15.83 -21.84 11.97
N GLN A 295 15.54 -21.70 10.67
CA GLN A 295 14.85 -22.71 9.83
C GLN A 295 13.37 -22.90 10.15
N SER A 296 12.74 -21.99 10.89
CA SER A 296 11.30 -22.01 11.08
C SER A 296 10.59 -21.88 9.73
N LYS A 297 9.54 -22.68 9.56
CA LYS A 297 8.61 -22.56 8.43
C LYS A 297 7.75 -21.30 8.53
N TYR A 298 7.51 -20.86 9.77
CA TYR A 298 6.64 -19.75 10.10
C TYR A 298 7.48 -18.55 10.54
N ASP A 299 7.07 -17.36 10.12
CA ASP A 299 7.72 -16.09 10.49
C ASP A 299 7.03 -15.37 11.65
N ASP A 300 5.90 -15.91 12.13
CA ASP A 300 5.05 -15.34 13.14
C ASP A 300 4.95 -16.24 14.40
N ALA A 301 4.39 -15.68 15.48
CA ALA A 301 4.25 -16.41 16.75
C ALA A 301 3.06 -17.38 16.77
N SER A 302 2.09 -17.19 15.87
CA SER A 302 0.88 -18.00 15.80
C SER A 302 1.00 -19.22 14.87
N ASP A 303 2.10 -19.32 14.13
CA ASP A 303 2.33 -20.29 13.05
C ASP A 303 1.24 -20.19 11.96
N GLU A 304 0.72 -18.98 11.71
CA GLU A 304 -0.32 -18.69 10.71
C GLU A 304 0.27 -18.09 9.42
N GLU A 305 1.50 -17.57 9.44
CA GLU A 305 2.20 -16.97 8.30
C GLU A 305 3.48 -17.71 7.92
N LEU A 306 3.63 -18.00 6.63
CA LEU A 306 4.85 -18.62 6.10
C LEU A 306 5.91 -17.55 5.83
N SER A 307 7.19 -17.84 6.12
CA SER A 307 8.31 -17.00 5.68
C SER A 307 8.34 -16.84 4.16
N HIS A 308 9.02 -15.81 3.65
CA HIS A 308 9.10 -15.54 2.21
C HIS A 308 9.60 -16.76 1.44
N TYR A 309 10.65 -17.42 1.95
CA TYR A 309 11.16 -18.66 1.40
C TYR A 309 10.08 -19.72 1.21
N TYR A 310 9.28 -19.98 2.25
CA TYR A 310 8.24 -21.01 2.21
C TYR A 310 7.03 -20.59 1.38
N LYS A 311 6.69 -19.29 1.31
CA LYS A 311 5.69 -18.75 0.37
C LYS A 311 6.09 -19.10 -1.07
N PHE A 312 7.34 -18.81 -1.45
CA PHE A 312 7.84 -19.11 -2.80
C PHE A 312 8.05 -20.61 -3.05
N LEU A 313 8.48 -21.37 -2.04
CA LEU A 313 8.67 -22.82 -2.17
C LEU A 313 7.33 -23.51 -2.40
N THR A 314 6.27 -23.04 -1.72
CA THR A 314 4.90 -23.50 -1.91
C THR A 314 4.43 -23.26 -3.34
N LEU A 315 4.64 -22.06 -3.89
CA LEU A 315 4.31 -21.78 -5.29
C LEU A 315 5.12 -22.66 -6.26
N LEU A 316 6.44 -22.74 -6.08
CA LEU A 316 7.30 -23.54 -6.95
C LEU A 316 6.91 -25.02 -6.92
N SER A 317 6.48 -25.54 -5.76
CA SER A 317 6.06 -26.93 -5.62
C SER A 317 4.91 -27.32 -6.56
N GLN A 318 4.02 -26.37 -6.86
CA GLN A 318 2.87 -26.52 -7.75
C GLN A 318 3.24 -26.44 -9.24
N LEU A 319 4.52 -26.36 -9.59
CA LEU A 319 4.99 -26.33 -10.98
C LEU A 319 5.67 -27.64 -11.39
N GLU A 320 5.48 -28.05 -12.64
CA GLU A 320 6.19 -29.18 -13.24
C GLU A 320 7.71 -28.96 -13.17
N GLY A 321 8.46 -30.01 -12.79
CA GLY A 321 9.92 -29.95 -12.67
C GLY A 321 10.45 -29.67 -11.25
N TYR A 322 9.57 -29.26 -10.33
CA TYR A 322 9.95 -28.96 -8.94
C TYR A 322 10.70 -30.10 -8.25
N THR A 323 10.21 -31.34 -8.40
CA THR A 323 10.78 -32.51 -7.70
C THR A 323 12.26 -32.72 -8.02
N ASP A 324 12.68 -32.44 -9.26
CA ASP A 324 14.07 -32.60 -9.65
C ASP A 324 14.93 -31.44 -9.15
N VAL A 325 14.42 -30.21 -9.25
CA VAL A 325 15.10 -29.01 -8.77
C VAL A 325 15.30 -29.04 -7.25
N TYR A 326 14.27 -29.44 -6.50
CA TYR A 326 14.37 -29.58 -5.04
C TYR A 326 15.45 -30.60 -4.62
N LYS A 327 15.56 -31.73 -5.35
CA LYS A 327 16.65 -32.70 -5.12
C LYS A 327 18.04 -32.11 -5.40
N GLU A 328 18.17 -31.29 -6.45
CA GLU A 328 19.44 -30.63 -6.76
C GLU A 328 19.78 -29.54 -5.73
N MET A 329 18.80 -28.77 -5.25
CA MET A 329 18.98 -27.79 -4.17
C MET A 329 19.59 -28.45 -2.93
N GLY A 330 19.17 -29.67 -2.58
CA GLY A 330 19.71 -30.43 -1.45
C GLY A 330 21.14 -30.95 -1.61
N LYS A 331 21.75 -30.86 -2.80
CA LYS A 331 23.13 -31.29 -3.05
C LYS A 331 24.13 -30.14 -2.98
N LEU A 332 23.65 -28.91 -2.96
CA LEU A 332 24.51 -27.73 -2.89
C LEU A 332 25.07 -27.62 -1.46
N GLY A 333 26.39 -27.78 -1.32
CA GLY A 333 27.08 -27.58 -0.04
C GLY A 333 27.52 -26.13 0.10
N PHE A 334 27.25 -25.51 1.25
CA PHE A 334 27.49 -24.09 1.49
C PHE A 334 28.14 -23.87 2.86
N ASN A 335 28.84 -22.75 2.99
CA ASN A 335 29.15 -22.17 4.30
C ASN A 335 27.98 -21.24 4.69
N ASN A 336 27.68 -21.08 5.97
CA ASN A 336 26.75 -20.06 6.52
C ASN A 336 25.27 -20.16 6.10
N VAL A 337 24.91 -21.06 5.20
CA VAL A 337 23.54 -21.29 4.72
C VAL A 337 22.90 -22.46 5.47
N ALA A 338 21.61 -22.37 5.80
CA ALA A 338 20.89 -23.43 6.47
C ALA A 338 20.79 -24.73 5.64
N PRO A 339 20.63 -25.91 6.29
CA PRO A 339 20.19 -27.12 5.61
C PRO A 339 18.95 -26.86 4.75
N LEU A 340 18.77 -27.65 3.69
CA LEU A 340 17.61 -27.54 2.81
C LEU A 340 16.31 -27.58 3.64
N PRO A 341 15.49 -26.51 3.61
CA PRO A 341 14.23 -26.50 4.35
C PRO A 341 13.28 -27.60 3.86
N GLU A 342 12.35 -28.03 4.72
CA GLU A 342 11.45 -29.15 4.45
C GLU A 342 10.58 -28.89 3.21
N ALA A 343 10.34 -29.94 2.42
CA ALA A 343 9.48 -29.83 1.25
C ALA A 343 8.04 -29.51 1.70
N PRO A 344 7.29 -28.67 0.97
CA PRO A 344 5.88 -28.50 1.19
C PRO A 344 5.13 -29.83 0.98
N ASP A 345 3.90 -29.89 1.47
CA ASP A 345 2.99 -30.98 1.16
C ASP A 345 2.86 -31.17 -0.36
N GLN A 346 2.73 -32.43 -0.79
CA GLN A 346 2.58 -32.74 -2.21
C GLN A 346 1.35 -32.03 -2.78
N PRO A 347 1.51 -31.21 -3.84
CA PRO A 347 0.40 -30.46 -4.40
C PRO A 347 -0.59 -31.40 -5.09
N ALA A 348 -1.85 -30.97 -5.16
CA ALA A 348 -2.91 -31.74 -5.83
C ALA A 348 -2.70 -31.83 -7.35
N GLU A 349 -2.13 -30.78 -7.95
CA GLU A 349 -1.83 -30.67 -9.38
C GLU A 349 -0.51 -29.91 -9.55
N GLN A 350 0.22 -30.20 -10.63
CA GLN A 350 1.39 -29.42 -11.06
C GLN A 350 1.12 -28.79 -12.42
N PHE A 351 1.47 -27.52 -12.57
CA PHE A 351 1.20 -26.74 -13.78
C PHE A 351 2.45 -26.65 -14.67
N SER A 352 2.25 -26.87 -15.96
CA SER A 352 3.30 -26.77 -16.97
C SER A 352 3.57 -25.31 -17.37
N ALA A 353 4.69 -25.05 -18.04
CA ALA A 353 4.94 -23.74 -18.67
C ALA A 353 3.85 -23.33 -19.67
N LYS A 354 3.15 -24.29 -20.30
CA LYS A 354 2.02 -24.02 -21.20
C LYS A 354 0.76 -23.60 -20.43
N ASP A 355 0.61 -24.04 -19.19
CA ASP A 355 -0.48 -23.62 -18.32
C ASP A 355 -0.24 -22.20 -17.81
N LEU A 356 0.99 -21.89 -17.41
CA LEU A 356 1.38 -20.53 -17.02
C LEU A 356 1.13 -19.51 -18.14
N ALA A 357 1.44 -19.87 -19.40
CA ALA A 357 1.19 -19.01 -20.56
C ALA A 357 -0.30 -18.63 -20.78
N LYS A 358 -1.25 -19.22 -20.05
CA LYS A 358 -2.68 -18.86 -20.10
C LYS A 358 -3.01 -17.65 -19.22
N PHE A 359 -2.13 -17.29 -18.28
CA PHE A 359 -2.35 -16.17 -17.37
C PHE A 359 -1.11 -15.28 -17.16
N VAL A 360 0.06 -15.67 -17.67
CA VAL A 360 1.28 -14.85 -17.62
C VAL A 360 1.47 -14.13 -18.95
N TYR A 361 1.56 -12.81 -18.91
CA TYR A 361 1.92 -11.99 -20.07
C TYR A 361 3.40 -12.20 -20.43
N PRO A 362 3.73 -12.44 -21.71
CA PRO A 362 5.11 -12.72 -22.10
C PRO A 362 5.99 -11.47 -22.00
N THR A 363 7.04 -11.50 -21.19
CA THR A 363 8.01 -10.40 -21.06
C THR A 363 9.43 -10.88 -21.35
N PRO A 364 10.34 -9.99 -21.81
CA PRO A 364 11.73 -10.36 -21.96
C PRO A 364 12.40 -10.52 -20.59
N VAL A 365 13.28 -11.51 -20.47
CA VAL A 365 14.22 -11.60 -19.33
C VAL A 365 15.19 -10.42 -19.42
N ASN A 366 15.38 -9.73 -18.30
CA ASN A 366 16.15 -8.49 -18.18
C ASN A 366 15.67 -7.45 -19.19
N PRO A 367 14.42 -6.96 -19.06
CA PRO A 367 13.80 -6.10 -20.04
C PRO A 367 14.64 -4.83 -20.25
N LYS A 368 14.83 -4.48 -21.52
CA LYS A 368 15.52 -3.28 -21.98
C LYS A 368 14.54 -2.52 -22.87
N VAL A 369 14.45 -1.21 -22.69
CA VAL A 369 13.57 -0.31 -23.47
C VAL A 369 13.60 -0.63 -24.97
N LYS A 370 14.79 -0.82 -25.55
CA LYS A 370 14.98 -1.11 -26.98
C LYS A 370 14.29 -2.38 -27.49
N GLN A 371 13.97 -3.35 -26.62
CA GLN A 371 13.32 -4.60 -27.01
C GLN A 371 11.85 -4.41 -27.37
N PHE A 372 11.20 -3.34 -26.91
CA PHE A 372 9.79 -3.09 -27.18
C PHE A 372 9.53 -2.45 -28.55
N GLY A 373 10.52 -1.71 -29.08
CA GLY A 373 10.50 -1.13 -30.42
C GLY A 373 9.33 -0.17 -30.67
N GLY A 374 9.12 0.18 -31.94
CA GLY A 374 7.91 0.85 -32.41
C GLY A 374 7.66 2.29 -31.93
N GLU A 375 6.61 2.86 -32.49
CA GLU A 375 6.15 4.23 -32.23
C GLU A 375 5.69 4.38 -30.77
N GLY A 376 6.42 5.16 -29.96
CA GLY A 376 6.07 5.58 -28.58
C GLY A 376 6.23 4.54 -27.47
N ARG A 377 6.27 3.23 -27.75
CA ARG A 377 6.33 2.21 -26.67
C ARG A 377 7.57 2.35 -25.78
N GLN A 378 8.71 2.68 -26.37
CA GLN A 378 9.96 2.92 -25.65
C GLN A 378 9.84 4.11 -24.69
N ASP A 379 9.18 5.18 -25.13
CA ASP A 379 8.96 6.38 -24.34
C ASP A 379 7.98 6.11 -23.18
N LEU A 380 6.94 5.30 -23.41
CA LEU A 380 6.03 4.87 -22.34
C LEU A 380 6.76 4.06 -21.26
N VAL A 381 7.66 3.15 -21.66
CA VAL A 381 8.48 2.37 -20.72
C VAL A 381 9.45 3.29 -19.96
N ASN A 382 10.05 4.30 -20.61
CA ASN A 382 10.86 5.29 -19.91
C ASN A 382 10.03 6.12 -18.91
N ILE A 383 8.77 6.45 -19.22
CA ILE A 383 7.87 7.14 -18.29
C ILE A 383 7.55 6.25 -17.09
N ALA A 384 7.31 4.96 -17.29
CA ALA A 384 7.08 4.01 -16.20
C ALA A 384 8.28 3.93 -15.24
N ASP A 385 9.49 3.88 -15.79
CA ASP A 385 10.72 3.87 -15.00
C ASP A 385 10.98 5.23 -14.32
N ALA A 386 10.63 6.35 -14.96
CA ALA A 386 10.66 7.68 -14.35
C ALA A 386 9.67 7.79 -13.17
N LEU A 387 8.45 7.24 -13.30
CA LEU A 387 7.48 7.20 -12.22
C LEU A 387 8.04 6.45 -11.00
N PHE A 388 8.67 5.28 -11.22
CA PHE A 388 9.34 4.54 -10.15
C PHE A 388 10.44 5.37 -9.47
N GLN A 389 11.30 6.03 -10.24
CA GLN A 389 12.35 6.89 -9.68
C GLN A 389 11.79 8.08 -8.89
N TYR A 390 10.70 8.70 -9.36
CA TYR A 390 10.06 9.78 -8.64
C TYR A 390 9.40 9.31 -7.34
N MET A 391 8.84 8.10 -7.32
CA MET A 391 8.35 7.49 -6.09
C MET A 391 9.45 7.36 -5.03
N LEU A 392 10.70 7.03 -5.41
CA LEU A 392 11.82 7.02 -4.46
C LEU A 392 12.10 8.42 -3.88
N VAL A 393 11.99 9.48 -4.69
CA VAL A 393 12.10 10.86 -4.19
C VAL A 393 10.98 11.18 -3.18
N MET A 394 9.75 10.72 -3.43
CA MET A 394 8.64 10.86 -2.48
C MET A 394 8.90 10.06 -1.19
N THR A 395 9.44 8.84 -1.28
CA THR A 395 9.84 8.04 -0.12
C THR A 395 10.87 8.75 0.73
N GLU A 396 11.91 9.34 0.14
CA GLU A 396 12.91 10.09 0.91
C GLU A 396 12.32 11.36 1.54
N THR A 397 11.37 12.00 0.86
CA THR A 397 10.75 13.25 1.30
C THR A 397 9.95 13.07 2.58
N ILE A 398 9.37 11.89 2.85
CA ILE A 398 8.57 11.65 4.08
C ILE A 398 9.35 11.99 5.36
N TYR A 399 10.67 11.77 5.36
CA TYR A 399 11.58 12.09 6.47
C TYR A 399 11.85 13.60 6.64
N LYS A 400 11.35 14.43 5.73
CA LYS A 400 11.34 15.90 5.85
C LYS A 400 9.97 16.42 6.29
N ILE A 401 8.95 15.59 6.32
CA ILE A 401 7.59 15.97 6.70
C ILE A 401 7.42 15.83 8.22
N PRO A 402 6.85 16.83 8.91
CA PRO A 402 6.51 16.71 10.33
C PRO A 402 5.50 15.58 10.59
N ALA A 403 5.64 14.84 11.70
CA ALA A 403 4.84 13.65 12.04
C ALA A 403 3.33 13.90 11.95
N GLN A 404 2.87 15.09 12.35
CA GLN A 404 1.44 15.45 12.30
C GLN A 404 0.89 15.51 10.86
N LYS A 405 1.76 15.66 9.87
CA LYS A 405 1.44 15.73 8.43
C LYS A 405 1.92 14.51 7.63
N GLN A 406 2.65 13.58 8.25
CA GLN A 406 3.16 12.40 7.54
C GLN A 406 2.06 11.49 7.03
N LYS A 407 1.01 11.26 7.84
CA LYS A 407 -0.14 10.45 7.43
C LYS A 407 -0.82 10.99 6.16
N ILE A 408 -1.12 12.29 6.12
CA ILE A 408 -1.73 12.93 4.93
C ILE A 408 -0.75 12.97 3.74
N TYR A 409 0.55 13.19 4.01
CA TYR A 409 1.57 13.11 2.98
C TYR A 409 1.60 11.73 2.33
N PHE A 410 1.74 10.68 3.14
CA PHE A 410 1.78 9.28 2.70
C PHE A 410 0.58 8.93 1.81
N TYR A 411 -0.62 9.42 2.15
CA TYR A 411 -1.82 9.20 1.34
C TYR A 411 -1.78 9.87 -0.03
N ARG A 412 -1.40 11.15 -0.07
CA ARG A 412 -1.41 11.94 -1.30
C ARG A 412 -0.22 11.65 -2.20
N THR A 413 0.89 11.17 -1.63
CA THR A 413 2.09 10.79 -2.39
C THR A 413 2.15 9.29 -2.59
N MET A 414 2.69 8.56 -1.61
CA MET A 414 3.09 7.15 -1.74
C MET A 414 1.92 6.23 -2.08
N HIS A 415 0.81 6.33 -1.35
CA HIS A 415 -0.36 5.48 -1.56
C HIS A 415 -1.02 5.78 -2.92
N GLN A 416 -1.19 7.06 -3.25
CA GLN A 416 -1.72 7.50 -4.55
C GLN A 416 -0.84 7.01 -5.70
N SER A 417 0.46 7.27 -5.65
CA SER A 417 1.39 6.92 -6.72
C SER A 417 1.49 5.42 -6.92
N MET A 418 1.51 4.62 -5.86
CA MET A 418 1.68 3.18 -5.98
C MET A 418 0.42 2.46 -6.47
N ILE A 419 -0.72 2.70 -5.84
CA ILE A 419 -1.96 1.91 -6.08
C ILE A 419 -2.79 2.47 -7.23
N TRP A 420 -2.82 3.79 -7.39
CA TRP A 420 -3.73 4.44 -8.36
C TRP A 420 -3.05 4.82 -9.66
N VAL A 421 -1.73 5.03 -9.63
CA VAL A 421 -0.97 5.45 -10.81
C VAL A 421 -0.09 4.32 -11.32
N MET A 422 0.91 3.89 -10.56
CA MET A 422 1.92 2.91 -10.98
C MET A 422 1.29 1.53 -11.24
N ASP A 423 0.54 0.98 -10.28
CA ASP A 423 -0.13 -0.32 -10.45
C ASP A 423 -1.00 -0.33 -11.69
N LYS A 424 -1.86 0.68 -11.85
CA LYS A 424 -2.80 0.75 -12.96
C LYS A 424 -2.13 1.01 -14.31
N LEU A 425 -1.10 1.86 -14.34
CA LEU A 425 -0.30 2.08 -15.53
C LEU A 425 0.39 0.78 -15.98
N PHE A 426 0.99 0.04 -15.06
CA PHE A 426 1.70 -1.20 -15.40
C PHE A 426 0.73 -2.29 -15.87
N GLN A 427 -0.45 -2.37 -15.26
CA GLN A 427 -1.53 -3.24 -15.73
C GLN A 427 -2.07 -2.83 -17.10
N ALA A 428 -2.11 -1.55 -17.45
CA ALA A 428 -2.48 -1.10 -18.79
C ALA A 428 -1.36 -1.36 -19.81
N MET A 429 -0.10 -1.20 -19.41
CA MET A 429 1.07 -1.44 -20.27
C MET A 429 1.17 -2.90 -20.71
N ARG A 430 0.93 -3.87 -19.83
CA ARG A 430 1.05 -5.29 -20.19
C ARG A 430 0.05 -5.77 -21.25
N GLU A 431 -1.03 -5.03 -21.48
CA GLU A 431 -1.99 -5.28 -22.57
C GLU A 431 -1.47 -4.80 -23.93
N VAL A 432 -0.42 -3.98 -23.96
CA VAL A 432 0.21 -3.50 -25.18
C VAL A 432 1.33 -4.43 -25.60
N SER A 433 1.26 -4.97 -26.81
CA SER A 433 2.34 -5.77 -27.40
C SER A 433 3.48 -4.89 -27.94
N SER A 434 4.70 -5.38 -27.88
CA SER A 434 5.88 -4.86 -28.59
C SER A 434 5.65 -4.79 -30.11
N GLU A 435 6.49 -4.04 -30.82
CA GLU A 435 6.38 -3.87 -32.27
C GLU A 435 6.39 -5.20 -33.05
N ASP A 436 7.19 -6.16 -32.60
CA ASP A 436 7.26 -7.52 -33.18
C ASP A 436 6.16 -8.46 -32.68
N GLY A 437 5.30 -8.01 -31.76
CA GLY A 437 4.24 -8.80 -31.14
C GLY A 437 4.72 -9.90 -30.21
N LYS A 438 6.03 -9.94 -29.87
CA LYS A 438 6.63 -11.02 -29.08
C LYS A 438 6.40 -10.86 -27.58
N TYR A 439 6.37 -9.63 -27.09
CA TYR A 439 6.30 -9.31 -25.68
C TYR A 439 5.18 -8.34 -25.37
N SER A 440 4.67 -8.39 -24.16
CA SER A 440 3.92 -7.31 -23.52
C SER A 440 4.88 -6.24 -23.01
N LEU A 441 4.46 -4.97 -22.98
CA LEU A 441 5.23 -3.92 -22.32
C LEU A 441 5.30 -4.18 -20.81
N CYS A 442 6.44 -3.91 -20.22
CA CYS A 442 6.66 -3.90 -18.79
C CYS A 442 7.69 -2.82 -18.43
N PRO A 443 7.68 -2.30 -17.18
CA PRO A 443 8.77 -1.45 -16.70
C PRO A 443 10.09 -2.21 -16.77
N THR A 444 11.19 -1.46 -16.96
CA THR A 444 12.54 -2.03 -16.82
C THR A 444 13.12 -1.78 -15.44
N PHE A 445 12.46 -0.92 -14.64
CA PHE A 445 12.91 -0.43 -13.34
C PHE A 445 14.34 0.13 -13.41
N SER A 446 14.72 0.64 -14.57
CA SER A 446 16.05 1.20 -14.77
C SER A 446 16.21 2.48 -13.96
N ASN A 447 17.45 2.74 -13.54
CA ASN A 447 17.82 3.92 -12.78
C ASN A 447 17.92 5.17 -13.67
N ILE A 448 16.77 5.65 -14.15
CA ILE A 448 16.69 6.84 -15.00
C ILE A 448 17.03 8.10 -14.19
N ASP A 449 17.94 8.92 -14.71
CA ASP A 449 18.30 10.20 -14.11
C ASP A 449 17.26 11.28 -14.44
N LEU A 450 16.44 11.65 -13.46
CA LEU A 450 15.49 12.77 -13.50
C LEU A 450 16.08 14.09 -13.01
N GLY A 451 17.41 14.22 -12.90
CA GLY A 451 18.08 15.41 -12.37
C GLY A 451 18.23 15.37 -10.85
N THR A 452 18.29 16.54 -10.22
CA THR A 452 18.23 16.67 -8.75
C THR A 452 16.82 16.37 -8.21
N ARG A 453 16.69 16.18 -6.90
CA ARG A 453 15.39 15.87 -6.26
C ARG A 453 14.34 16.96 -6.46
N ASP A 454 14.79 18.22 -6.57
CA ASP A 454 13.93 19.37 -6.90
C ASP A 454 13.62 19.52 -8.40
N GLU A 455 14.35 18.84 -9.28
CA GLU A 455 14.08 18.80 -10.72
C GLU A 455 13.24 17.57 -11.13
N ALA A 456 13.25 16.51 -10.31
CA ALA A 456 12.72 15.20 -10.66
C ALA A 456 11.27 15.21 -11.14
N TYR A 457 10.38 15.90 -10.41
CA TYR A 457 8.96 16.03 -10.78
C TYR A 457 8.79 16.69 -12.16
N GLY A 458 9.42 17.85 -12.34
CA GLY A 458 9.32 18.61 -13.59
C GLY A 458 9.84 17.84 -14.79
N ASN A 459 10.95 17.11 -14.63
CA ASN A 459 11.54 16.29 -15.68
C ASN A 459 10.65 15.10 -16.04
N MET A 460 10.09 14.39 -15.06
CA MET A 460 9.11 13.32 -15.29
C MET A 460 7.86 13.86 -16.02
N CYS A 461 7.30 14.98 -15.56
CA CYS A 461 6.15 15.61 -16.21
C CYS A 461 6.45 16.01 -17.66
N GLN A 462 7.65 16.51 -17.93
CA GLN A 462 8.06 16.87 -19.30
C GLN A 462 8.16 15.63 -20.21
N MET A 463 8.57 14.47 -19.68
CA MET A 463 8.54 13.21 -20.44
C MET A 463 7.11 12.85 -20.86
N VAL A 464 6.15 12.94 -19.94
CA VAL A 464 4.72 12.68 -20.21
C VAL A 464 4.16 13.67 -21.22
N ILE A 465 4.40 14.98 -21.03
CA ILE A 465 3.92 16.04 -21.93
C ILE A 465 4.46 15.83 -23.35
N ASN A 466 5.75 15.52 -23.48
CA ASN A 466 6.37 15.25 -24.78
C ASN A 466 5.75 14.01 -25.44
N PHE A 467 5.56 12.95 -24.67
CA PHE A 467 4.92 11.73 -25.16
C PHE A 467 3.50 12.00 -25.67
N GLN A 468 2.66 12.68 -24.88
CA GLN A 468 1.29 12.98 -25.26
C GLN A 468 1.23 13.90 -26.49
N GLN A 469 2.12 14.90 -26.61
CA GLN A 469 2.17 15.76 -27.79
C GLN A 469 2.43 14.97 -29.09
N VAL A 470 3.25 13.92 -29.02
CA VAL A 470 3.64 13.12 -30.18
C VAL A 470 2.62 12.01 -30.47
N TYR A 471 2.12 11.31 -29.45
CA TYR A 471 1.38 10.05 -29.60
C TYR A 471 -0.12 10.14 -29.26
N TRP A 472 -0.56 11.26 -28.71
CA TRP A 472 -1.94 11.51 -28.35
C TRP A 472 -2.49 12.80 -28.97
N ASN A 473 -3.80 12.82 -29.25
CA ASN A 473 -4.55 14.07 -29.37
C ASN A 473 -6.01 13.84 -28.94
N ALA A 474 -6.66 14.90 -28.45
CA ALA A 474 -8.01 14.82 -27.88
C ALA A 474 -9.13 14.48 -28.89
N SER A 475 -8.84 14.43 -30.20
CA SER A 475 -9.82 14.15 -31.25
C SER A 475 -9.60 12.80 -31.96
N ASP A 476 -8.42 12.19 -31.82
CA ASP A 476 -8.01 10.90 -32.39
C ASP A 476 -6.68 10.41 -31.76
N THR A 477 -6.47 9.10 -31.62
CA THR A 477 -5.20 8.54 -31.13
C THR A 477 -4.16 8.54 -32.25
N LYS A 478 -2.96 9.08 -32.04
CA LYS A 478 -1.91 9.08 -33.08
C LYS A 478 -1.20 7.73 -33.18
N ALA A 479 -0.95 7.09 -32.04
CA ALA A 479 -0.42 5.72 -31.99
C ALA A 479 -1.57 4.70 -31.91
N SER A 480 -1.53 3.69 -32.78
CA SER A 480 -2.63 2.70 -32.94
C SER A 480 -2.85 1.76 -31.76
N TRP A 481 -1.88 1.67 -30.85
CA TRP A 481 -1.92 0.83 -29.66
C TRP A 481 -2.29 1.61 -28.39
N MET A 482 -2.33 2.95 -28.48
CA MET A 482 -2.66 3.82 -27.36
C MET A 482 -4.16 3.72 -27.05
N ASN A 483 -4.51 3.70 -25.76
CA ASN A 483 -5.89 3.64 -25.31
C ASN A 483 -6.16 4.72 -24.24
N SER A 484 -7.44 4.91 -23.90
CA SER A 484 -7.88 5.89 -22.90
C SER A 484 -7.35 5.62 -21.50
N ASP A 485 -7.11 4.36 -21.15
CA ASP A 485 -6.60 4.00 -19.82
C ASP A 485 -5.16 4.49 -19.64
N ILE A 486 -4.28 4.22 -20.61
CA ILE A 486 -2.89 4.71 -20.61
C ILE A 486 -2.88 6.24 -20.57
N GLU A 487 -3.73 6.91 -21.37
CA GLU A 487 -3.84 8.36 -21.31
C GLU A 487 -4.25 8.86 -19.91
N SER A 488 -5.27 8.25 -19.30
CA SER A 488 -5.72 8.60 -17.96
C SER A 488 -4.59 8.47 -16.94
N TYR A 489 -3.85 7.36 -16.94
CA TYR A 489 -2.77 7.16 -15.98
C TYR A 489 -1.58 8.09 -16.23
N LEU A 490 -1.30 8.45 -17.49
CA LEU A 490 -0.32 9.49 -17.80
C LEU A 490 -0.75 10.86 -17.25
N ASN A 491 -2.03 11.19 -17.34
CA ASN A 491 -2.56 12.40 -16.71
C ASN A 491 -2.50 12.33 -15.18
N ASP A 492 -2.72 11.16 -14.60
CA ASP A 492 -2.58 10.95 -13.16
C ASP A 492 -1.13 11.18 -12.69
N ILE A 493 -0.11 10.82 -13.49
CA ILE A 493 1.30 11.17 -13.23
C ILE A 493 1.50 12.69 -13.15
N LEU A 494 0.89 13.46 -14.06
CA LEU A 494 0.98 14.94 -14.08
C LEU A 494 0.30 15.61 -12.88
N ASN A 495 -0.51 14.86 -12.14
CA ASN A 495 -1.24 15.33 -10.97
C ASN A 495 -0.64 14.80 -9.65
N LEU A 496 0.47 14.06 -9.70
CA LEU A 496 1.17 13.64 -8.48
C LEU A 496 1.70 14.87 -7.72
N PRO A 497 1.79 14.82 -6.38
CA PRO A 497 2.22 15.97 -5.61
C PRO A 497 3.67 16.38 -5.90
N ASP A 498 3.89 17.65 -6.21
CA ASP A 498 5.23 18.22 -6.39
C ASP A 498 5.96 18.37 -5.04
N VAL A 499 6.93 17.50 -4.79
CA VAL A 499 7.77 17.52 -3.58
C VAL A 499 9.04 18.38 -3.70
N SER A 500 9.28 19.04 -4.84
CA SER A 500 10.55 19.70 -5.13
C SER A 500 10.94 20.77 -4.11
N GLN A 501 9.97 21.42 -3.48
CA GLN A 501 10.24 22.44 -2.47
C GLN A 501 11.01 21.94 -1.24
N TYR A 502 10.88 20.66 -0.87
CA TYR A 502 11.58 20.08 0.27
C TYR A 502 13.08 19.87 0.01
N TRP A 503 13.48 20.03 -1.26
CA TRP A 503 14.83 19.77 -1.75
C TRP A 503 15.52 21.04 -2.28
N ARG A 504 14.82 22.19 -2.30
CA ARG A 504 15.42 23.48 -2.65
C ARG A 504 16.24 24.07 -1.51
N THR A 505 17.35 24.72 -1.84
CA THR A 505 18.26 25.35 -0.87
C THR A 505 17.70 26.63 -0.24
N THR A 506 16.77 27.30 -0.91
CA THR A 506 15.98 28.40 -0.34
C THR A 506 14.68 27.84 0.20
N GLY A 507 14.56 27.81 1.53
CA GLY A 507 13.37 27.30 2.22
C GLY A 507 12.09 27.98 1.73
N CYS A 508 11.02 27.19 1.61
CA CYS A 508 9.67 27.71 1.38
C CYS A 508 9.05 28.03 2.75
N SER A 509 8.34 29.16 2.84
CA SER A 509 7.69 29.60 4.09
C SER A 509 6.26 29.08 4.26
N GLU A 510 5.73 28.35 3.27
CA GLU A 510 4.34 27.88 3.24
C GLU A 510 4.29 26.40 2.91
N ASP A 511 3.38 25.67 3.57
CA ASP A 511 3.12 24.27 3.25
C ASP A 511 2.48 24.14 1.86
N PRO A 512 2.82 23.09 1.10
CA PRO A 512 2.19 22.84 -0.19
C PRO A 512 0.69 22.62 -0.01
N ILE A 513 -0.10 22.95 -1.05
CA ILE A 513 -1.56 22.73 -1.07
C ILE A 513 -1.94 21.28 -0.76
N TYR A 514 -1.11 20.30 -1.15
CA TYR A 514 -1.39 18.90 -0.84
C TYR A 514 -1.08 18.52 0.62
N LEU A 515 -0.46 19.38 1.42
CA LEU A 515 -0.33 19.23 2.89
C LEU A 515 -1.05 20.33 3.67
N THR A 516 -1.79 21.22 2.99
CA THR A 516 -2.64 22.17 3.69
C THR A 516 -3.83 21.42 4.26
N THR A 517 -3.97 21.53 5.58
CA THR A 517 -5.19 21.17 6.27
C THR A 517 -6.11 22.40 6.27
N PRO A 518 -7.43 22.26 6.41
CA PRO A 518 -8.33 23.42 6.54
C PRO A 518 -7.95 24.40 7.67
N THR A 519 -7.12 23.96 8.63
CA THR A 519 -6.47 24.76 9.67
C THR A 519 -5.51 25.83 9.14
N ASP A 520 -4.89 25.62 7.97
CA ASP A 520 -3.86 26.51 7.39
C ASP A 520 -4.47 27.71 6.62
N LEU A 521 -5.80 27.80 6.54
CA LEU A 521 -6.53 28.89 5.84
C LEU A 521 -6.85 30.12 6.72
N GLN A 522 -6.30 30.23 7.94
CA GLN A 522 -6.50 31.40 8.79
C GLN A 522 -5.50 32.53 8.50
N GLY A 523 -5.58 33.10 7.30
CA GLY A 523 -4.79 34.26 6.87
C GLY A 523 -5.57 35.57 6.72
N LEU A 524 -6.84 35.65 7.14
CA LEU A 524 -7.65 36.88 6.96
C LEU A 524 -8.45 37.25 8.22
N GLY A 525 -7.79 38.05 9.09
CA GLY A 525 -8.41 39.12 9.86
C GLY A 525 -8.90 38.80 11.28
N SER A 526 -8.09 39.10 12.29
CA SER A 526 -8.55 39.28 13.67
C SER A 526 -8.27 40.70 14.18
N ASN A 527 -9.28 41.31 14.81
CA ASN A 527 -9.22 42.39 15.81
C ASN A 527 -10.61 42.39 16.48
N THR A 528 -10.86 42.51 17.79
CA THR A 528 -10.08 42.81 19.02
C THR A 528 -10.97 42.52 20.25
N ASP A 529 -10.33 42.16 21.38
CA ASP A 529 -10.64 42.44 22.81
C ASP A 529 -11.68 41.65 23.69
N THR A 530 -11.13 41.26 24.85
CA THR A 530 -11.50 40.51 26.10
C THR A 530 -12.60 41.09 27.06
N PRO A 531 -12.99 40.52 28.26
CA PRO A 531 -12.83 39.17 28.90
C PRO A 531 -14.07 38.54 29.66
N THR A 532 -14.05 37.20 29.87
CA THR A 532 -14.64 36.20 30.87
C THR A 532 -15.76 36.53 31.91
N PRO A 533 -16.52 35.55 32.52
CA PRO A 533 -16.21 34.11 32.71
C PRO A 533 -17.35 33.04 32.60
N ALA A 534 -16.89 31.77 32.45
CA ALA A 534 -17.47 30.48 32.88
C ALA A 534 -18.66 29.85 32.14
N THR A 535 -18.40 29.03 31.10
CA THR A 535 -19.11 27.77 30.74
C THR A 535 -18.33 26.98 29.65
N PRO A 536 -18.70 25.72 29.33
CA PRO A 536 -17.83 24.53 29.19
C PRO A 536 -16.83 24.57 28.01
N MET A 537 -15.82 23.68 28.05
CA MET A 537 -14.74 23.57 27.07
C MET A 537 -15.23 23.69 25.62
N VAL A 538 -14.92 24.84 24.99
CA VAL A 538 -15.03 25.05 23.55
C VAL A 538 -13.66 24.71 22.98
N TYR A 539 -13.57 23.66 22.16
CA TYR A 539 -12.38 23.42 21.35
C TYR A 539 -12.26 24.56 20.33
N ALA A 540 -11.11 25.24 20.31
CA ALA A 540 -10.76 26.25 19.32
C ALA A 540 -10.11 25.56 18.12
N GLY A 541 -10.77 25.60 16.96
CA GLY A 541 -10.31 24.97 15.71
C GLY A 541 -11.11 25.46 14.49
N PRO A 542 -10.72 25.10 13.26
CA PRO A 542 -11.34 25.57 12.01
C PRO A 542 -12.81 25.14 11.85
N PHE A 543 -13.26 24.16 12.64
CA PHE A 543 -14.61 23.62 12.64
C PHE A 543 -15.46 24.05 13.85
N ALA A 544 -14.96 25.01 14.64
CA ALA A 544 -15.67 25.52 15.80
C ALA A 544 -17.08 26.01 15.43
N GLY A 545 -18.09 25.47 16.12
CA GLY A 545 -19.50 25.75 15.87
C GLY A 545 -20.20 24.76 14.94
N THR A 546 -19.52 23.70 14.46
CA THR A 546 -20.17 22.54 13.84
C THR A 546 -20.67 21.55 14.91
N PRO A 547 -21.72 20.75 14.62
CA PRO A 547 -22.17 19.72 15.56
C PRO A 547 -21.19 18.55 15.64
N LEU A 548 -20.82 18.14 16.86
CA LEU A 548 -20.19 16.84 17.12
C LEU A 548 -21.20 15.71 16.89
N TRP A 549 -20.75 14.54 16.44
CA TRP A 549 -21.63 13.39 16.24
C TRP A 549 -21.18 12.15 17.04
N PRO A 550 -22.12 11.29 17.48
CA PRO A 550 -21.77 10.08 18.21
C PRO A 550 -20.93 9.10 17.39
N GLN A 551 -20.08 8.31 18.05
CA GLN A 551 -19.26 7.26 17.43
C GLN A 551 -20.09 6.23 16.66
N ASN A 552 -21.33 5.95 17.06
CA ASN A 552 -22.21 5.00 16.36
C ASN A 552 -23.39 5.73 15.72
N PRO A 553 -23.92 5.25 14.58
CA PRO A 553 -25.16 5.76 14.02
C PRO A 553 -26.33 5.48 14.99
N PRO A 554 -27.39 6.29 14.98
CA PRO A 554 -28.56 6.08 15.82
C PRO A 554 -29.20 4.71 15.53
N SER A 555 -29.55 3.99 16.59
CA SER A 555 -30.31 2.74 16.51
C SER A 555 -31.70 3.00 15.93
N SER A 556 -32.36 1.94 15.45
CA SER A 556 -33.70 2.06 14.85
C SER A 556 -34.75 2.59 15.85
N ALA A 557 -34.52 2.41 17.15
CA ALA A 557 -35.38 2.93 18.21
C ALA A 557 -35.22 4.44 18.47
N GLU A 558 -34.08 5.02 18.09
CA GLU A 558 -33.79 6.45 18.26
C GLU A 558 -34.24 7.30 17.07
N LEU A 559 -34.51 6.65 15.93
CA LEU A 559 -34.96 7.32 14.72
C LEU A 559 -36.46 7.69 14.81
N PRO A 560 -36.86 8.86 14.28
CA PRO A 560 -38.28 9.21 14.13
C PRO A 560 -39.04 8.14 13.32
N GLU A 561 -40.32 7.95 13.62
CA GLU A 561 -41.18 7.05 12.86
C GLU A 561 -41.17 7.43 11.36
N GLY A 562 -40.93 6.44 10.50
CA GLY A 562 -40.81 6.65 9.04
C GLY A 562 -39.49 7.25 8.58
N ALA A 563 -38.48 7.42 9.45
CA ALA A 563 -37.17 7.89 9.06
C ALA A 563 -36.43 6.89 8.17
N VAL A 564 -35.86 7.40 7.07
CA VAL A 564 -35.05 6.62 6.14
C VAL A 564 -33.58 6.83 6.50
N ARG A 565 -32.83 5.72 6.63
CA ARG A 565 -31.38 5.75 6.80
C ARG A 565 -30.70 6.20 5.51
N HIS A 566 -29.56 6.86 5.63
CA HIS A 566 -28.84 7.44 4.48
C HIS A 566 -27.33 7.32 4.65
N ALA A 567 -26.64 7.17 3.51
CA ALA A 567 -25.20 6.88 3.46
C ALA A 567 -24.29 8.07 3.84
N CYS A 568 -24.78 9.32 3.79
CA CYS A 568 -23.95 10.48 4.10
C CYS A 568 -24.71 11.74 4.54
N MET A 569 -23.94 12.72 5.03
CA MET A 569 -24.31 14.11 5.23
C MET A 569 -25.11 14.65 4.05
N GLY A 570 -26.25 15.27 4.37
CA GLY A 570 -27.12 15.92 3.40
C GLY A 570 -27.99 14.98 2.55
N LEU A 571 -28.01 13.67 2.84
CA LEU A 571 -28.87 12.70 2.11
C LEU A 571 -30.10 12.28 2.94
N ASN A 572 -30.44 13.02 4.00
CA ASN A 572 -31.57 12.74 4.87
C ASN A 572 -32.90 13.17 4.26
N SER A 573 -33.97 12.43 4.58
CA SER A 573 -35.29 12.62 3.99
C SER A 573 -36.18 13.61 4.74
N CYS A 574 -35.91 13.88 6.03
CA CYS A 574 -36.72 14.83 6.82
C CYS A 574 -35.91 15.58 7.88
N LYS A 575 -36.60 16.51 8.55
CA LYS A 575 -36.14 17.20 9.76
C LYS A 575 -35.75 16.20 10.86
N ASN A 576 -34.74 16.54 11.67
CA ASN A 576 -34.23 15.72 12.78
C ASN A 576 -33.69 14.34 12.35
N GLN A 577 -33.37 14.16 11.07
CA GLN A 577 -32.72 12.94 10.56
C GLN A 577 -31.26 13.21 10.16
N GLY A 578 -30.35 12.38 10.65
CA GLY A 578 -28.90 12.55 10.55
C GLY A 578 -28.27 11.95 11.80
N ARG A 579 -26.94 11.80 11.83
CA ARG A 579 -26.26 11.15 12.95
C ARG A 579 -26.46 11.87 14.29
N THR A 580 -26.58 13.19 14.23
CA THR A 580 -26.85 14.05 15.40
C THR A 580 -28.33 14.17 15.73
N LEU A 581 -29.22 13.58 14.92
CA LEU A 581 -30.68 13.74 15.00
C LEU A 581 -31.15 15.23 15.02
N SER A 582 -30.30 16.13 14.51
CA SER A 582 -30.51 17.57 14.55
C SER A 582 -30.24 18.18 13.17
N ASN A 583 -31.25 18.82 12.61
CA ASN A 583 -31.19 19.67 11.41
C ASN A 583 -32.55 20.38 11.24
N ASP A 584 -32.58 21.39 10.38
CA ASP A 584 -33.79 22.17 10.14
C ASP A 584 -34.74 21.50 9.13
N CYS A 585 -34.21 20.68 8.20
CA CYS A 585 -34.99 20.10 7.09
C CYS A 585 -34.30 18.88 6.41
N ALA A 586 -35.05 18.25 5.50
CA ALA A 586 -34.52 17.28 4.53
C ALA A 586 -33.32 17.86 3.77
N GLY A 587 -32.31 17.04 3.53
CA GLY A 587 -31.07 17.41 2.83
C GLY A 587 -30.04 18.20 3.66
N GLN A 588 -30.25 18.39 4.97
CA GLN A 588 -29.37 19.17 5.87
C GLN A 588 -28.82 18.39 7.08
N GLY A 589 -29.04 17.08 7.14
CA GLY A 589 -28.57 16.21 8.22
C GLY A 589 -27.06 16.06 8.24
N TYR A 590 -26.47 16.10 9.44
CA TYR A 590 -25.04 15.90 9.65
C TYR A 590 -24.70 14.40 9.73
N CYS A 591 -23.76 13.96 8.87
CA CYS A 591 -23.18 12.61 8.81
C CYS A 591 -24.16 11.45 8.51
N SER A 592 -23.63 10.24 8.24
CA SER A 592 -24.37 9.02 7.88
C SER A 592 -25.25 8.50 9.02
N THR A 593 -26.36 7.83 8.67
CA THR A 593 -27.16 7.00 9.57
C THR A 593 -27.28 5.54 9.08
N ALA A 594 -26.52 5.19 8.04
CA ALA A 594 -26.45 3.83 7.51
C ALA A 594 -25.92 2.86 8.58
N GLN A 595 -26.38 1.61 8.50
CA GLN A 595 -25.96 0.55 9.39
C GLN A 595 -25.29 -0.57 8.62
N ALA A 596 -24.40 -1.28 9.30
CA ALA A 596 -23.84 -2.51 8.79
C ALA A 596 -24.86 -3.64 8.82
N TYR A 597 -24.89 -4.42 7.74
CA TYR A 597 -25.68 -5.63 7.64
C TYR A 597 -25.35 -6.59 8.79
N ASN A 598 -26.40 -7.12 9.41
CA ASN A 598 -26.28 -8.10 10.48
C ASN A 598 -26.52 -9.52 9.95
N PRO A 599 -25.47 -10.36 9.83
CA PRO A 599 -25.64 -11.72 9.35
C PRO A 599 -26.37 -12.64 10.34
N ALA A 600 -26.34 -12.31 11.64
CA ALA A 600 -27.00 -13.11 12.68
C ALA A 600 -28.50 -12.81 12.77
N ASN A 601 -28.91 -11.60 12.38
CA ASN A 601 -30.32 -11.21 12.29
C ASN A 601 -30.53 -10.26 11.08
N PRO A 602 -30.81 -10.81 9.87
CA PRO A 602 -30.96 -10.00 8.65
C PRO A 602 -32.13 -9.01 8.65
N PHE A 603 -32.96 -9.01 9.70
CA PHE A 603 -34.07 -8.06 9.87
C PHE A 603 -33.70 -6.85 10.73
N GLU A 604 -32.49 -6.82 11.30
CA GLU A 604 -32.02 -5.76 12.19
C GLU A 604 -30.53 -5.49 12.00
N GLY A 605 -30.19 -4.35 11.40
CA GLY A 605 -28.82 -3.91 11.20
C GLY A 605 -28.02 -3.74 12.50
N ASN A 606 -26.70 -3.83 12.37
CA ASN A 606 -25.80 -3.57 13.47
C ASN A 606 -25.64 -2.05 13.67
N ASN A 607 -25.57 -1.62 14.93
CA ASN A 607 -25.42 -0.20 15.32
C ASN A 607 -23.98 0.31 15.15
N TYR A 608 -23.38 0.09 13.97
CA TYR A 608 -22.11 0.68 13.54
C TYR A 608 -22.14 0.90 12.02
N ASP A 609 -21.34 1.86 11.53
CA ASP A 609 -21.20 2.15 10.10
C ASP A 609 -20.58 0.96 9.34
N HIS A 610 -20.89 0.80 8.06
CA HIS A 610 -20.27 -0.28 7.29
C HIS A 610 -19.03 0.15 6.52
N THR A 611 -18.04 -0.74 6.51
CA THR A 611 -16.72 -0.47 5.94
C THR A 611 -16.58 -0.79 4.45
N CYS A 612 -17.35 -1.72 3.88
CA CYS A 612 -17.04 -2.28 2.54
C CYS A 612 -18.25 -2.38 1.61
N HIS A 613 -17.97 -2.74 0.35
CA HIS A 613 -18.93 -3.24 -0.64
C HIS A 613 -19.83 -4.31 -0.02
N VAL A 614 -21.11 -4.33 -0.41
CA VAL A 614 -22.15 -5.27 0.02
C VAL A 614 -22.43 -5.32 1.53
N LYS A 615 -21.89 -4.40 2.36
CA LYS A 615 -22.11 -4.39 3.83
C LYS A 615 -23.27 -3.52 4.30
N ASN A 616 -23.99 -2.88 3.39
CA ASN A 616 -25.12 -2.02 3.72
C ASN A 616 -26.32 -2.83 4.22
N ASP A 617 -26.97 -2.36 5.29
CA ASP A 617 -28.11 -3.03 5.91
C ASP A 617 -29.40 -2.94 5.08
N CYS A 618 -29.57 -1.90 4.24
CA CYS A 618 -30.77 -1.77 3.42
C CYS A 618 -30.55 -0.97 2.13
N ARG A 619 -31.63 -0.77 1.37
CA ARG A 619 -31.68 0.14 0.21
C ARG A 619 -31.32 1.58 0.60
N ASN A 620 -30.79 2.34 -0.35
CA ASN A 620 -30.31 3.73 -0.18
C ASN A 620 -29.26 3.95 0.95
N GLN A 621 -28.64 2.87 1.43
CA GLN A 621 -27.58 2.92 2.43
C GLN A 621 -26.21 2.56 1.84
N GLY A 622 -26.17 2.11 0.59
CA GLY A 622 -24.99 1.68 -0.11
C GLY A 622 -24.32 2.80 -0.88
N GLY A 623 -23.00 2.88 -0.80
CA GLY A 623 -22.19 3.60 -1.79
C GLY A 623 -21.33 4.70 -1.22
N CYS A 624 -20.07 4.70 -1.67
CA CYS A 624 -19.08 5.77 -1.59
C CYS A 624 -17.92 5.58 -2.60
N GLY A 625 -18.13 4.86 -3.72
CA GLY A 625 -17.36 5.08 -4.95
C GLY A 625 -15.95 4.46 -5.07
N LEU A 626 -15.55 3.54 -4.18
CA LEU A 626 -14.20 2.94 -4.18
C LEU A 626 -14.13 1.53 -4.78
N TYR A 627 -15.19 0.74 -4.66
CA TYR A 627 -15.26 -0.66 -5.06
C TYR A 627 -16.62 -0.97 -5.66
N GLY A 628 -16.70 -1.86 -6.63
CA GLY A 628 -17.95 -2.19 -7.33
C GLY A 628 -17.82 -2.03 -8.84
N THR A 629 -18.86 -2.38 -9.56
CA THR A 629 -18.98 -2.18 -11.01
C THR A 629 -19.17 -0.69 -11.31
N GLU A 630 -18.84 -0.28 -12.53
CA GLU A 630 -19.13 1.08 -13.04
C GLU A 630 -20.58 1.51 -12.74
N ALA A 631 -21.55 0.61 -12.94
CA ALA A 631 -22.96 0.89 -12.66
C ALA A 631 -23.23 1.15 -11.16
N GLU A 632 -22.62 0.37 -10.26
CA GLU A 632 -22.75 0.59 -8.82
C GLU A 632 -22.02 1.87 -8.35
N LEU A 633 -20.92 2.22 -9.01
CA LEU A 633 -20.14 3.42 -8.71
C LEU A 633 -20.83 4.70 -9.19
N ALA A 634 -21.59 4.64 -10.30
CA ALA A 634 -22.32 5.79 -10.83
C ALA A 634 -23.45 6.30 -9.91
N GLU A 635 -23.93 5.47 -8.99
CA GLU A 635 -25.12 5.72 -8.16
C GLU A 635 -24.87 5.64 -6.64
N PRO A 636 -23.91 6.40 -6.10
CA PRO A 636 -23.59 6.35 -4.68
C PRO A 636 -24.76 6.82 -3.81
N GLY A 637 -25.05 6.06 -2.75
CA GLY A 637 -26.20 6.31 -1.87
C GLY A 637 -27.53 5.78 -2.43
N HIS A 638 -27.55 5.16 -3.61
CA HIS A 638 -28.77 4.68 -4.28
C HIS A 638 -28.64 3.24 -4.77
N ASN A 639 -28.82 2.31 -3.84
CA ASN A 639 -28.85 0.87 -4.08
C ASN A 639 -30.26 0.30 -3.81
N ASP A 640 -30.64 -0.75 -4.54
CA ASP A 640 -32.00 -1.30 -4.51
C ASP A 640 -32.33 -2.08 -3.23
N CYS A 641 -31.33 -2.71 -2.60
CA CYS A 641 -31.54 -3.55 -1.41
C CYS A 641 -30.32 -3.61 -0.50
N GLN A 642 -30.49 -4.22 0.68
CA GLN A 642 -29.37 -4.70 1.49
C GLN A 642 -28.36 -5.42 0.59
N SER A 643 -27.06 -5.27 0.88
CA SER A 643 -25.97 -5.90 0.12
C SER A 643 -25.68 -5.47 -1.31
N GLN A 644 -26.39 -4.50 -1.86
CA GLN A 644 -26.21 -4.12 -3.27
C GLN A 644 -25.45 -2.79 -3.40
N GLY A 645 -24.90 -2.30 -2.29
CA GLY A 645 -24.20 -1.03 -2.22
C GLY A 645 -22.70 -1.16 -2.46
N SER A 646 -22.18 -0.30 -3.33
CA SER A 646 -20.76 -0.24 -3.73
C SER A 646 -19.77 -0.16 -2.54
N CYS A 647 -20.07 0.48 -1.39
CA CYS A 647 -18.96 1.02 -0.58
C CYS A 647 -19.28 1.63 0.81
N ALA A 648 -18.23 1.98 1.58
CA ALA A 648 -18.17 2.43 2.99
C ALA A 648 -18.99 3.68 3.38
N THR A 649 -19.20 3.91 4.69
CA THR A 649 -19.88 5.11 5.22
C THR A 649 -19.14 5.73 6.41
N PRO A 650 -19.15 7.06 6.59
CA PRO A 650 -19.73 8.09 5.73
C PRO A 650 -18.90 8.41 4.46
N ILE A 651 -19.52 9.05 3.47
CA ILE A 651 -18.87 9.56 2.25
C ILE A 651 -18.19 10.91 2.52
N ASN A 652 -16.87 10.97 2.61
CA ASN A 652 -16.14 12.23 2.76
C ASN A 652 -15.93 12.96 1.42
N ALA A 653 -15.62 14.26 1.50
CA ALA A 653 -15.44 15.16 0.36
C ALA A 653 -14.27 14.74 -0.54
N GLU A 654 -13.20 14.20 0.06
CA GLU A 654 -11.96 13.79 -0.58
C GLU A 654 -12.07 12.46 -1.33
N ARG A 655 -13.28 11.90 -1.41
CA ARG A 655 -13.50 10.62 -2.07
C ARG A 655 -13.83 10.81 -3.52
N PHE A 656 -13.18 10.05 -4.40
CA PHE A 656 -13.41 10.06 -5.84
C PHE A 656 -13.83 8.69 -6.38
N LEU A 657 -14.52 8.71 -7.52
CA LEU A 657 -14.95 7.51 -8.23
C LEU A 657 -13.76 6.88 -8.96
N THR A 658 -13.57 5.58 -8.77
CA THR A 658 -12.36 4.88 -9.25
C THR A 658 -12.46 4.36 -10.68
N ASP A 659 -13.67 4.29 -11.22
CA ASP A 659 -13.94 3.66 -12.52
C ASP A 659 -15.16 4.29 -13.21
N GLY A 660 -15.31 4.04 -14.51
CA GLY A 660 -16.42 4.50 -15.35
C GLY A 660 -16.39 5.97 -15.78
N ASP A 661 -17.46 6.44 -16.43
CA ASP A 661 -17.60 7.81 -16.98
C ASP A 661 -17.43 8.96 -15.96
N ASN A 662 -17.59 8.65 -14.68
CA ASN A 662 -17.45 9.60 -13.58
C ASN A 662 -16.13 9.46 -12.81
N ARG A 663 -15.18 8.65 -13.31
CA ARG A 663 -13.87 8.47 -12.72
C ARG A 663 -13.19 9.81 -12.39
N GLY A 664 -12.56 9.88 -11.21
CA GLY A 664 -11.89 11.07 -10.69
C GLY A 664 -12.83 12.16 -10.14
N LYS A 665 -14.15 12.06 -10.32
CA LYS A 665 -15.12 13.02 -9.77
C LYS A 665 -15.44 12.68 -8.30
N SER A 666 -15.78 13.71 -7.53
CA SER A 666 -16.16 13.55 -6.12
C SER A 666 -17.38 12.65 -5.96
N VAL A 667 -17.25 11.64 -5.11
CA VAL A 667 -18.34 10.72 -4.79
C VAL A 667 -19.45 11.42 -4.02
N TRP A 668 -19.10 12.32 -3.09
CA TRP A 668 -20.11 13.06 -2.33
C TRP A 668 -20.95 13.95 -3.24
N MET A 669 -20.31 14.66 -4.18
CA MET A 669 -21.03 15.48 -5.16
C MET A 669 -21.91 14.61 -6.07
N GLN A 670 -21.40 13.47 -6.55
CA GLN A 670 -22.21 12.53 -7.33
C GLN A 670 -23.41 12.01 -6.52
N ALA A 671 -23.23 11.69 -5.24
CA ALA A 671 -24.32 11.23 -4.37
C ALA A 671 -25.39 12.30 -4.16
N ARG A 672 -25.01 13.58 -4.13
CA ARG A 672 -25.93 14.72 -4.05
C ARG A 672 -26.74 14.89 -5.34
N GLU A 673 -26.12 14.74 -6.51
CA GLU A 673 -26.83 14.76 -7.79
C GLU A 673 -27.78 13.56 -7.92
N VAL A 674 -27.34 12.36 -7.54
CA VAL A 674 -28.22 11.17 -7.53
C VAL A 674 -29.40 11.35 -6.56
N PHE A 675 -29.16 11.90 -5.37
CA PHE A 675 -30.23 12.20 -4.41
C PHE A 675 -31.22 13.24 -4.97
N LYS A 676 -30.70 14.30 -5.60
CA LYS A 676 -31.51 15.31 -6.28
C LYS A 676 -32.38 14.70 -7.37
N ASP A 677 -31.83 13.82 -8.21
CA ASP A 677 -32.53 13.31 -9.39
C ASP A 677 -33.48 12.16 -9.06
N LYS A 678 -33.10 11.28 -8.11
CA LYS A 678 -33.81 10.03 -7.84
C LYS A 678 -34.62 10.01 -6.55
N VAL A 679 -34.27 10.81 -5.54
CA VAL A 679 -34.93 10.78 -4.21
C VAL A 679 -35.74 12.05 -3.97
N TRP A 680 -35.23 13.22 -4.34
CA TRP A 680 -35.87 14.51 -4.09
C TRP A 680 -37.26 14.68 -4.72
N PRO A 681 -37.55 14.21 -5.95
CA PRO A 681 -38.88 14.35 -6.54
C PRO A 681 -39.97 13.66 -5.72
N ASP A 682 -39.68 12.47 -5.18
CA ASP A 682 -40.60 11.73 -4.33
C ASP A 682 -40.81 12.41 -2.98
N LEU A 683 -39.74 12.98 -2.40
CA LEU A 683 -39.85 13.76 -1.16
C LEU A 683 -40.73 15.01 -1.36
N ARG A 684 -40.59 15.71 -2.49
CA ARG A 684 -41.44 16.87 -2.82
C ARG A 684 -42.89 16.47 -3.11
N ALA A 685 -43.11 15.29 -3.67
CA ALA A 685 -44.46 14.76 -3.85
C ALA A 685 -45.15 14.48 -2.49
N GLN A 686 -44.37 14.02 -1.49
CA GLN A 686 -44.85 13.76 -0.13
C GLN A 686 -44.97 15.04 0.71
N ASN A 687 -44.09 16.02 0.48
CA ASN A 687 -44.07 17.31 1.17
C ASN A 687 -43.87 18.46 0.16
N PRO A 688 -44.97 19.06 -0.33
CA PRO A 688 -44.92 20.13 -1.33
C PRO A 688 -44.21 21.42 -0.87
N ASP A 689 -44.03 21.61 0.44
CA ASP A 689 -43.37 22.79 1.02
C ASP A 689 -41.84 22.73 0.91
N LEU A 690 -41.29 21.58 0.47
CA LEU A 690 -39.85 21.45 0.21
C LEU A 690 -39.41 22.32 -0.97
N PRO A 691 -38.19 22.91 -0.90
CA PRO A 691 -37.66 23.73 -1.98
C PRO A 691 -37.49 22.93 -3.28
N ALA A 692 -37.43 23.65 -4.40
CA ALA A 692 -37.30 23.04 -5.73
C ALA A 692 -36.08 22.12 -5.84
N GLU A 693 -34.99 22.49 -5.15
CA GLU A 693 -33.71 21.78 -5.12
C GLU A 693 -33.33 21.43 -3.68
N PRO A 694 -32.61 20.32 -3.43
CA PRO A 694 -32.10 19.99 -2.11
C PRO A 694 -31.26 21.13 -1.54
N PRO A 695 -31.54 21.62 -0.32
CA PRO A 695 -30.76 22.70 0.27
C PRO A 695 -29.32 22.24 0.55
N GLN A 696 -28.39 23.19 0.57
CA GLN A 696 -27.02 22.97 1.01
C GLN A 696 -26.97 22.68 2.52
N VAL A 697 -26.00 21.86 2.93
CA VAL A 697 -25.71 21.61 4.34
C VAL A 697 -24.97 22.81 4.90
N LYS A 698 -25.47 23.39 5.99
CA LYS A 698 -24.92 24.62 6.55
C LYS A 698 -23.64 24.32 7.36
N GLY A 699 -22.60 25.10 7.12
CA GLY A 699 -21.45 25.19 8.02
C GLY A 699 -21.73 26.06 9.25
N PRO A 700 -20.72 26.30 10.11
CA PRO A 700 -20.84 27.22 11.23
C PRO A 700 -21.06 28.66 10.75
N TYR A 701 -21.50 29.56 11.63
CA TYR A 701 -21.73 30.97 11.27
C TYR A 701 -20.49 31.65 10.65
N SER A 702 -19.30 31.26 11.12
CA SER A 702 -18.00 31.74 10.61
C SER A 702 -17.69 31.28 9.18
N ASN A 703 -18.25 30.16 8.74
CA ASN A 703 -18.10 29.64 7.38
C ASN A 703 -19.36 28.86 6.95
N PRO A 704 -20.43 29.54 6.50
CA PRO A 704 -21.70 28.90 6.16
C PRO A 704 -21.62 27.88 5.02
N ASN A 705 -20.58 27.95 4.19
CA ASN A 705 -20.37 27.10 3.01
C ASN A 705 -19.31 26.01 3.26
N LEU A 706 -18.91 25.77 4.50
CA LEU A 706 -17.89 24.78 4.85
C LEU A 706 -18.12 23.40 4.20
N PHE A 707 -19.39 22.96 4.13
CA PHE A 707 -19.78 21.65 3.59
C PHE A 707 -20.31 21.69 2.16
N ALA A 708 -20.03 22.75 1.40
CA ALA A 708 -20.52 22.88 0.02
C ALA A 708 -20.03 21.76 -0.91
N GLN A 709 -18.91 21.12 -0.56
CA GLN A 709 -18.32 19.98 -1.29
C GLN A 709 -18.35 18.68 -0.46
N GLY A 710 -19.08 18.68 0.67
CA GLY A 710 -19.18 17.54 1.57
C GLY A 710 -18.34 17.67 2.85
N PRO A 711 -18.42 16.67 3.75
CA PRO A 711 -17.64 16.63 4.98
C PRO A 711 -16.18 16.25 4.69
N THR A 712 -15.22 17.09 5.07
CA THR A 712 -13.80 16.80 4.88
C THR A 712 -13.29 15.76 5.88
N ILE A 713 -12.27 14.99 5.51
CA ILE A 713 -11.57 14.08 6.42
C ILE A 713 -11.02 14.86 7.62
N GLY A 714 -10.57 16.10 7.39
CA GLY A 714 -10.06 16.97 8.44
C GLY A 714 -11.13 17.27 9.49
N TRP A 715 -12.37 17.54 9.08
CA TRP A 715 -13.48 17.74 10.03
C TRP A 715 -13.82 16.45 10.78
N ILE A 716 -13.82 15.34 10.06
CA ILE A 716 -14.13 14.02 10.57
C ILE A 716 -13.12 13.55 11.64
N GLU A 717 -11.82 13.67 11.36
CA GLU A 717 -10.74 13.23 12.25
C GLU A 717 -10.49 14.23 13.39
N TYR A 718 -10.52 15.54 13.12
CA TYR A 718 -10.19 16.58 14.10
C TYR A 718 -11.20 16.70 15.24
N ASP A 719 -12.51 16.66 14.94
CA ASP A 719 -13.55 16.88 15.96
C ASP A 719 -13.96 15.59 16.71
N ASN A 720 -13.66 14.39 16.16
CA ASN A 720 -14.08 13.12 16.76
C ASN A 720 -12.95 12.13 17.03
N ASP A 721 -11.67 12.51 16.90
CA ASP A 721 -10.53 11.60 17.11
C ASP A 721 -10.61 10.32 16.24
N GLY A 722 -11.17 10.47 15.02
CA GLY A 722 -11.46 9.36 14.10
C GLY A 722 -12.67 8.48 14.49
N ALA A 723 -13.37 8.77 15.59
CA ALA A 723 -14.53 8.01 16.03
C ALA A 723 -15.72 8.15 15.05
N GLY A 724 -16.30 7.02 14.66
CA GLY A 724 -17.44 6.97 13.73
C GLY A 724 -17.05 7.03 12.26
N MET A 725 -15.77 6.80 11.94
CA MET A 725 -15.30 6.45 10.60
C MET A 725 -15.02 4.97 10.48
N THR A 726 -15.33 4.42 9.31
CA THR A 726 -15.01 3.03 8.98
C THR A 726 -14.43 2.96 7.58
N ALA A 727 -13.20 2.46 7.46
CA ALA A 727 -12.56 2.15 6.18
C ALA A 727 -12.60 0.64 5.91
N CYS A 728 -12.47 0.23 4.65
CA CYS A 728 -12.10 -1.17 4.37
C CYS A 728 -10.68 -1.41 4.91
N GLY A 729 -10.45 -2.55 5.55
CA GLY A 729 -9.14 -2.94 6.08
C GLY A 729 -8.85 -2.41 7.49
N ALA A 730 -8.04 -3.14 8.25
CA ALA A 730 -7.66 -2.82 9.63
C ALA A 730 -6.91 -1.48 9.77
N SER A 731 -6.34 -1.00 8.67
CA SER A 731 -5.56 0.24 8.62
C SER A 731 -6.36 1.54 8.66
N GLY A 732 -7.69 1.50 8.42
CA GLY A 732 -8.45 2.75 8.24
C GLY A 732 -8.18 3.45 6.89
N MET A 733 -7.35 2.87 6.02
CA MET A 733 -6.79 3.55 4.82
C MET A 733 -7.57 3.26 3.54
N SER A 734 -8.02 2.02 3.31
CA SER A 734 -8.82 1.68 2.13
C SER A 734 -10.29 2.01 2.34
N GLY A 735 -10.63 3.30 2.39
CA GLY A 735 -12.02 3.72 2.25
C GLY A 735 -12.66 4.50 3.39
N ALA A 736 -11.85 5.20 4.17
CA ALA A 736 -12.26 6.40 4.89
C ALA A 736 -11.24 7.53 4.72
N GLY A 737 -10.00 7.22 4.32
CA GLY A 737 -8.93 8.20 4.12
C GLY A 737 -9.15 9.15 2.95
N SER A 738 -8.58 10.36 3.06
CA SER A 738 -8.50 11.32 1.97
C SER A 738 -7.49 10.87 0.93
N CYS A 739 -7.99 10.26 -0.13
CA CYS A 739 -7.20 10.03 -1.34
C CYS A 739 -7.24 11.24 -2.31
N ALA A 740 -7.83 12.38 -1.91
CA ALA A 740 -7.82 13.64 -2.67
C ALA A 740 -7.16 14.77 -1.89
#